data_AF-S5DKF7-F1
#
_entry.id   AF-S5DKF7-F1
#
_cell.length_a   1.000
_cell.length_b   1.000
_cell.length_c   1.000
_cell.angle_alpha   90.00
_cell.angle_beta   90.00
_cell.angle_gamma   90.00
#
_symmetry.space_group_name_H-M   'P 1'
#
loop_
_entity.id
_entity.type
_entity.pdbx_description
1 polymer ?
#
loop_
_entity_poly.entity_id
_entity_poly.type
_entity_poly.pdbx_seq_one_letter_code
_entity_poly.pdbx_strand_id
1 'polypeptide(L)'
;EQFIDELCDEIYEAVINKKSLIILSDREVIKGNTIAPSLLVLGRVHQHLINKGVRLKASLIIVSGEIRDAHDLACHIAYGASAIWPYLALEKARQLSIENEELNISPSQAQENYREALNKGLLKIMSKMGICTVSSYRGSEIYEIIGLDKEITDSAFSNSFTRTEGLGYKQIEDNLLVFDSDEPFDLEIGGFYKHKKGSEPHVTSPVTVLKLQKAVRSGDRDEWNKYLESLEERDNVQIRDLFTLPDNNKIITSNDKDIPLEDIYKKFTVSSMSLGALSEEAHQALAIAMNRIGAKSGSGEGGEDPERYGTEKNSKIKQIASGRFGVTPDYLASAEEFQIKMAQGSKPGEGGQLPGFKVDTHIAKLRHTVEGITLISPPPHHDIYSIEDLAQLIYDLKTFNPDNPVNVKLVSEPGVGVIAVGVAKAGADVITIAGSDGGTGASPWTSIKHAGSPWELGLSETHQALVENNMRDKVLLEVDGGLRSPKDVIIATLLGADRYGFGTLPLLALGCKMVRQCHENTCPVGIATQDENLRAKFVGAPEQVMQLFKFIAEDIKSYLDIFNVSSLNDLIGHADLLGLKVMDNNLPKSLHKLLRNAVSDKKNPGFIRHDEGRLSRRLTSEIMKGLKSQESTIIQYPISNEDRSIGARISGEVSMQNLGKELKTNPTYISLSGAAGQSFGAFIRDGINLKLIGSANDYVGKGMGGGSITIIPQGTKNKGAYHAAGNALLYGATGGQLYISGRVGQRFGVRNSGGIAVVEGCSAHAAEYMTGGTLIILGSIGFNFGAGMTGGKVTVLKTQKNFTQYISKSAPEYRDMNDIDTLELRAFLNKHIEQTDSELAKDILKKEKDWSKMFAVFGGIANVTEQDINRAQETIEALD
;
A
#
# COMPACT_ATOMS: atom_id res chain seq x y z
N GLU A 1 0.92 39.74 -10.55
CA GLU A 1 0.05 39.99 -9.38
C GLU A 1 -1.05 41.00 -9.69
N GLN A 2 -0.71 42.27 -9.97
CA GLN A 2 -1.67 43.35 -10.22
C GLN A 2 -2.84 42.98 -11.16
N PHE A 3 -2.56 42.39 -12.33
CA PHE A 3 -3.58 41.93 -13.26
C PHE A 3 -4.62 40.99 -12.63
N ILE A 4 -4.17 40.06 -11.80
CA ILE A 4 -5.03 39.07 -11.14
C ILE A 4 -5.91 39.75 -10.07
N ASP A 5 -5.38 40.74 -9.37
CA ASP A 5 -6.15 41.50 -8.38
C ASP A 5 -7.23 42.36 -9.04
N GLU A 6 -6.90 43.07 -10.12
CA GLU A 6 -7.87 43.83 -10.92
C GLU A 6 -8.99 42.92 -11.45
N LEU A 7 -8.64 41.73 -11.95
CA LEU A 7 -9.60 40.72 -12.40
C LEU A 7 -10.50 40.22 -11.25
N CYS A 8 -9.97 40.06 -10.04
CA CYS A 8 -10.77 39.68 -8.88
C CYS A 8 -11.84 40.72 -8.53
N ASP A 9 -11.48 42.01 -8.57
CA ASP A 9 -12.41 43.11 -8.31
C ASP A 9 -13.49 43.20 -9.41
N GLU A 10 -13.10 43.04 -10.68
CA GLU A 10 -14.07 42.99 -11.80
C GLU A 10 -15.08 41.85 -11.62
N ILE A 11 -14.59 40.65 -11.28
CA ILE A 11 -15.45 39.48 -11.06
C ILE A 11 -16.35 39.71 -9.83
N TYR A 12 -15.83 40.30 -8.75
CA TYR A 12 -16.63 40.64 -7.58
C TYR A 12 -17.81 41.55 -7.97
N GLU A 13 -17.55 42.63 -8.71
CA GLU A 13 -18.58 43.55 -9.18
C GLU A 13 -19.60 42.86 -10.10
N ALA A 14 -19.14 41.99 -11.01
CA ALA A 14 -20.04 41.19 -11.84
C ALA A 14 -20.97 40.29 -11.00
N VAL A 15 -20.43 39.63 -9.97
CA VAL A 15 -21.20 38.76 -9.06
C VAL A 15 -22.21 39.56 -8.24
N ILE A 16 -21.83 40.74 -7.73
CA ILE A 16 -22.75 41.66 -7.04
C ILE A 16 -23.88 42.10 -7.98
N ASN A 17 -23.56 42.34 -9.26
CA ASN A 17 -24.51 42.64 -10.32
C ASN A 17 -25.26 41.39 -10.86
N LYS A 18 -25.38 40.34 -10.04
CA LYS A 18 -26.16 39.12 -10.28
C LYS A 18 -25.69 38.27 -11.47
N LYS A 19 -24.43 38.39 -11.89
CA LYS A 19 -23.83 37.40 -12.79
C LYS A 19 -23.49 36.14 -12.00
N SER A 20 -24.16 35.04 -12.30
CA SER A 20 -24.04 33.78 -11.55
C SER A 20 -23.11 32.75 -12.22
N LEU A 21 -22.63 33.01 -13.43
CA LEU A 21 -21.69 32.17 -14.17
C LEU A 21 -20.52 33.04 -14.59
N ILE A 22 -19.33 32.71 -14.10
CA ILE A 22 -18.07 33.37 -14.45
C ILE A 22 -17.24 32.37 -15.24
N ILE A 23 -16.86 32.73 -16.47
CA ILE A 23 -16.06 31.90 -17.35
C ILE A 23 -14.68 32.54 -17.46
N LEU A 24 -13.66 31.85 -16.96
CA LEU A 24 -12.26 32.26 -17.07
C LEU A 24 -11.64 31.48 -18.25
N SER A 25 -11.08 32.20 -19.21
CA SER A 25 -10.61 31.62 -20.48
C SER A 25 -9.25 32.15 -20.89
N ASP A 26 -8.33 31.25 -21.27
CA ASP A 26 -6.99 31.57 -21.79
C ASP A 26 -6.89 31.47 -23.34
N ARG A 27 -8.02 31.27 -24.04
CA ARG A 27 -8.05 31.08 -25.50
C ARG A 27 -7.50 32.25 -26.33
N GLU A 28 -7.54 33.47 -25.78
CA GLU A 28 -7.08 34.68 -26.47
C GLU A 28 -5.63 35.00 -26.05
N VAL A 29 -4.69 34.21 -26.56
CA VAL A 29 -3.26 34.41 -26.33
C VAL A 29 -2.75 35.57 -27.18
N ILE A 30 -2.12 36.55 -26.53
CA ILE A 30 -1.60 37.76 -27.18
C ILE A 30 -0.07 37.76 -27.06
N LYS A 31 0.61 37.95 -28.20
CA LYS A 31 2.07 38.08 -28.26
C LYS A 31 2.56 39.24 -27.38
N GLY A 32 3.65 39.02 -26.65
CA GLY A 32 4.25 40.02 -25.76
C GLY A 32 3.55 40.15 -24.41
N ASN A 33 2.42 39.45 -24.21
CA ASN A 33 1.81 39.30 -22.90
C ASN A 33 2.30 38.00 -22.25
N THR A 34 2.16 37.91 -20.93
CA THR A 34 2.33 36.68 -20.17
C THR A 34 0.97 36.00 -20.00
N ILE A 35 0.91 34.69 -20.18
CA ILE A 35 -0.29 33.90 -19.85
C ILE A 35 -0.34 33.69 -18.34
N ALA A 36 -1.43 34.11 -17.69
CA ALA A 36 -1.65 33.84 -16.28
C ALA A 36 -2.08 32.37 -16.08
N PRO A 37 -1.37 31.57 -15.26
CA PRO A 37 -1.73 30.17 -15.05
C PRO A 37 -3.18 30.03 -14.57
N SER A 38 -3.93 29.17 -15.24
CA SER A 38 -5.37 29.00 -15.03
C SER A 38 -5.71 28.64 -13.58
N LEU A 39 -4.90 27.78 -12.96
CA LEU A 39 -5.06 27.36 -11.57
C LEU A 39 -4.80 28.51 -10.58
N LEU A 40 -3.80 29.35 -10.85
CA LEU A 40 -3.45 30.49 -10.00
C LEU A 40 -4.55 31.56 -10.03
N VAL A 41 -5.04 31.89 -11.23
CA VAL A 41 -6.17 32.81 -11.39
C VAL A 41 -7.40 32.27 -10.67
N LEU A 42 -7.73 30.99 -10.89
CA LEU A 42 -8.86 30.33 -10.23
C LEU A 42 -8.73 30.40 -8.71
N GLY A 43 -7.59 30.01 -8.15
CA GLY A 43 -7.35 30.00 -6.70
C GLY A 43 -7.53 31.39 -6.10
N ARG A 44 -6.94 32.41 -6.72
CA ARG A 44 -7.11 33.80 -6.26
C ARG A 44 -8.57 34.26 -6.30
N VAL A 45 -9.26 34.07 -7.43
CA VAL A 45 -10.67 34.46 -7.59
C VAL A 45 -11.54 33.72 -6.58
N HIS A 46 -11.25 32.43 -6.36
CA HIS A 46 -11.94 31.60 -5.38
C HIS A 46 -11.83 32.19 -3.97
N GLN A 47 -10.60 32.44 -3.50
CA GLN A 47 -10.35 33.01 -2.17
C GLN A 47 -10.94 34.42 -2.06
N HIS A 48 -10.77 35.25 -3.09
CA HIS A 48 -11.30 36.61 -3.09
C HIS A 48 -12.83 36.62 -2.90
N LEU A 49 -13.56 35.80 -3.67
CA LEU A 49 -15.02 35.71 -3.53
C LEU A 49 -15.46 35.12 -2.18
N ILE A 50 -14.67 34.21 -1.58
CA ILE A 50 -14.90 33.71 -0.22
C ILE A 50 -14.76 34.84 0.79
N ASN A 51 -13.64 35.57 0.73
CA ASN A 51 -13.32 36.65 1.65
C ASN A 51 -14.34 37.80 1.57
N LYS A 52 -14.90 38.05 0.38
CA LYS A 52 -15.98 39.02 0.16
C LYS A 52 -17.39 38.48 0.51
N GLY A 53 -17.51 37.21 0.92
CA GLY A 53 -18.79 36.59 1.31
C GLY A 53 -19.76 36.35 0.15
N VAL A 54 -19.27 36.29 -1.09
CA VAL A 54 -20.11 36.16 -2.30
C VAL A 54 -19.84 34.90 -3.11
N ARG A 55 -18.91 34.03 -2.69
CA ARG A 55 -18.56 32.80 -3.42
C ARG A 55 -19.74 31.92 -3.77
N LEU A 56 -20.75 31.81 -2.89
CA LEU A 56 -21.95 30.99 -3.11
C LEU A 56 -22.91 31.57 -4.17
N LYS A 57 -22.71 32.82 -4.60
CA LYS A 57 -23.57 33.49 -5.59
C LYS A 57 -23.20 33.20 -7.04
N ALA A 58 -22.04 32.59 -7.29
CA ALA A 58 -21.58 32.31 -8.65
C ALA A 58 -20.85 30.96 -8.78
N SER A 59 -20.91 30.39 -9.98
CA SER A 59 -20.07 29.26 -10.39
C SER A 59 -18.89 29.75 -11.21
N LEU A 60 -17.71 29.16 -10.96
CA LEU A 60 -16.49 29.43 -11.71
C LEU A 60 -16.28 28.32 -12.73
N ILE A 61 -16.21 28.66 -14.01
CA ILE A 61 -16.00 27.74 -15.13
C ILE A 61 -14.64 28.06 -15.73
N ILE A 62 -13.79 27.04 -15.88
CA ILE A 62 -12.45 27.21 -16.46
C ILE A 62 -12.44 26.67 -17.89
N VAL A 63 -11.99 27.49 -18.84
CA VAL A 63 -11.71 27.10 -20.22
C VAL A 63 -10.21 27.30 -20.41
N SER A 64 -9.44 26.21 -20.37
CA SER A 64 -7.99 26.32 -20.38
C SER A 64 -7.32 25.34 -21.34
N GLY A 65 -6.24 25.80 -21.98
CA GLY A 65 -5.34 24.98 -22.79
C GLY A 65 -4.31 24.21 -21.96
N GLU A 66 -4.10 24.58 -20.69
CA GLU A 66 -3.07 24.01 -19.80
C GLU A 66 -3.46 22.64 -19.22
N ILE A 67 -4.77 22.41 -19.03
CA ILE A 67 -5.32 21.25 -18.35
C ILE A 67 -5.23 20.03 -19.27
N ARG A 68 -4.40 19.04 -18.92
CA ARG A 68 -4.07 17.90 -19.79
C ARG A 68 -4.24 16.52 -19.14
N ASP A 69 -4.25 16.43 -17.82
CA ASP A 69 -4.42 15.15 -17.14
C ASP A 69 -5.35 15.22 -15.91
N ALA A 70 -5.51 14.08 -15.25
CA ALA A 70 -6.42 13.96 -14.12
C ALA A 70 -5.95 14.75 -12.89
N HIS A 71 -4.64 14.99 -12.73
CA HIS A 71 -4.13 15.80 -11.64
C HIS A 71 -4.48 17.28 -11.86
N ASP A 72 -4.29 17.80 -13.09
CA ASP A 72 -4.70 19.16 -13.43
C ASP A 72 -6.20 19.35 -13.19
N LEU A 73 -7.03 18.41 -13.67
CA LEU A 73 -8.47 18.43 -13.45
C LEU A 73 -8.82 18.46 -11.96
N ALA A 74 -8.18 17.58 -11.17
CA ALA A 74 -8.43 17.46 -9.74
C ALA A 74 -8.02 18.73 -8.98
N CYS A 75 -6.85 19.30 -9.28
CA CYS A 75 -6.40 20.57 -8.70
C CYS A 75 -7.43 21.67 -8.97
N HIS A 76 -7.82 21.88 -10.22
CA HIS A 76 -8.80 22.92 -10.55
C HIS A 76 -10.13 22.73 -9.81
N ILE A 77 -10.63 21.51 -9.66
CA ILE A 77 -11.84 21.27 -8.86
C ILE A 77 -11.58 21.57 -7.38
N ALA A 78 -10.47 21.10 -6.82
CA ALA A 78 -10.11 21.28 -5.41
C ALA A 78 -9.91 22.75 -5.03
N TYR A 79 -9.50 23.61 -5.97
CA TYR A 79 -9.38 25.06 -5.80
C TYR A 79 -10.61 25.83 -6.32
N GLY A 80 -11.72 25.13 -6.59
CA GLY A 80 -13.04 25.74 -6.63
C GLY A 80 -13.70 25.86 -8.00
N ALA A 81 -13.17 25.22 -9.04
CA ALA A 81 -13.86 25.14 -10.33
C ALA A 81 -15.17 24.34 -10.20
N SER A 82 -16.25 24.90 -10.75
CA SER A 82 -17.54 24.23 -10.88
C SER A 82 -17.59 23.30 -12.10
N ALA A 83 -16.96 23.71 -13.20
CA ALA A 83 -16.83 22.96 -14.44
C ALA A 83 -15.55 23.37 -15.17
N ILE A 84 -15.03 22.46 -16.00
CA ILE A 84 -13.74 22.63 -16.68
C ILE A 84 -13.89 22.18 -18.14
N TRP A 85 -13.37 22.98 -19.06
CA TRP A 85 -13.25 22.67 -20.47
C TRP A 85 -11.78 22.69 -20.89
N PRO A 86 -11.11 21.52 -20.95
CA PRO A 86 -9.72 21.40 -21.37
C PRO A 86 -9.63 21.42 -22.91
N TYR A 87 -9.88 22.58 -23.52
CA TYR A 87 -10.17 22.66 -24.95
C TYR A 87 -9.01 22.16 -25.81
N LEU A 88 -7.76 22.48 -25.46
CA LEU A 88 -6.60 22.13 -26.27
C LEU A 88 -6.28 20.63 -26.21
N ALA A 89 -6.45 20.01 -25.04
CA ALA A 89 -6.26 18.56 -24.89
C ALA A 89 -7.34 17.77 -25.65
N LEU A 90 -8.60 18.22 -25.61
CA LEU A 90 -9.68 17.64 -26.41
C LEU A 90 -9.45 17.82 -27.91
N GLU A 91 -8.90 18.96 -28.32
CA GLU A 91 -8.55 19.20 -29.72
C GLU A 91 -7.38 18.33 -30.16
N LYS A 92 -6.39 18.10 -29.29
CA LYS A 92 -5.28 17.18 -29.59
C LYS A 92 -5.74 15.73 -29.69
N ALA A 93 -6.65 15.29 -28.82
CA ALA A 93 -7.27 13.96 -28.92
C ALA A 93 -8.02 13.78 -30.25
N ARG A 94 -8.75 14.82 -30.68
CA ARG A 94 -9.43 14.87 -31.98
C ARG A 94 -8.43 14.76 -33.14
N GLN A 95 -7.36 15.55 -33.11
CA GLN A 95 -6.33 15.57 -34.14
C GLN A 95 -5.62 14.20 -34.25
N LEU A 96 -5.21 13.61 -33.13
CA LEU A 96 -4.54 12.30 -33.10
C LEU A 96 -5.37 11.18 -33.72
N SER A 97 -6.69 11.21 -33.56
CA SER A 97 -7.59 10.23 -34.18
C SER A 97 -7.70 10.37 -35.70
N ILE A 98 -7.40 11.55 -36.24
CA ILE A 98 -7.39 11.83 -37.68
C ILE A 98 -6.02 11.47 -38.28
N GLU A 99 -4.94 11.76 -37.54
CA GLU A 99 -3.57 11.52 -37.99
C GLU A 99 -3.15 10.05 -37.90
N ASN A 100 -3.73 9.28 -36.97
CA ASN A 100 -3.39 7.88 -36.77
C ASN A 100 -4.55 6.96 -37.16
N GLU A 101 -4.55 6.53 -38.43
CA GLU A 101 -5.54 5.62 -38.99
C GLU A 101 -5.58 4.25 -38.27
N GLU A 102 -4.49 3.82 -37.63
CA GLU A 102 -4.43 2.54 -36.90
C GLU A 102 -5.31 2.52 -35.64
N LEU A 103 -5.66 3.69 -35.09
CA LEU A 103 -6.52 3.76 -33.90
C LEU A 103 -7.96 3.31 -34.19
N ASN A 104 -8.43 3.42 -35.44
CA ASN A 104 -9.77 3.00 -35.87
C ASN A 104 -10.91 3.52 -34.96
N ILE A 105 -10.84 4.78 -34.52
CA ILE A 105 -11.87 5.45 -33.70
C ILE A 105 -12.27 6.79 -34.32
N SER A 106 -13.54 7.17 -34.17
CA SER A 106 -13.99 8.49 -34.63
C SER A 106 -13.46 9.62 -33.74
N PRO A 107 -13.35 10.86 -34.26
CA PRO A 107 -12.90 12.00 -33.45
C PRO A 107 -13.77 12.27 -32.21
N SER A 108 -15.09 12.05 -32.32
CA SER A 108 -16.02 12.15 -31.18
C SER A 108 -15.71 11.08 -30.12
N GLN A 109 -15.46 9.83 -30.56
CA GLN A 109 -15.08 8.76 -29.65
C GLN A 109 -13.74 9.02 -28.95
N ALA A 110 -12.77 9.60 -29.66
CA ALA A 110 -11.47 9.96 -29.07
C ALA A 110 -11.61 10.99 -27.95
N GLN A 111 -12.43 12.02 -28.17
CA GLN A 111 -12.73 13.03 -27.16
C GLN A 111 -13.50 12.46 -25.97
N GLU A 112 -14.47 11.56 -26.22
CA GLU A 112 -15.22 10.88 -25.18
C GLU A 112 -14.33 9.99 -24.32
N ASN A 113 -13.46 9.19 -24.96
CA ASN A 113 -12.49 8.34 -24.26
C ASN A 113 -11.56 9.16 -23.36
N TYR A 114 -11.10 10.32 -23.84
CA TYR A 114 -10.28 11.24 -23.05
C TYR A 114 -11.05 11.80 -21.84
N ARG A 115 -12.31 12.23 -22.04
CA ARG A 115 -13.20 12.67 -20.95
C ARG A 115 -13.43 11.57 -19.91
N GLU A 116 -13.70 10.35 -20.34
CA GLU A 116 -13.87 9.20 -19.44
C GLU A 116 -12.58 8.91 -18.63
N ALA A 117 -11.41 9.00 -19.27
CA ALA A 117 -10.13 8.79 -18.62
C ALA A 117 -9.89 9.84 -17.52
N LEU A 118 -10.19 11.11 -17.80
CA LEU A 118 -10.14 12.18 -16.80
C LEU A 118 -11.11 11.94 -15.64
N ASN A 119 -12.35 11.55 -15.92
CA ASN A 119 -13.34 11.23 -14.88
C ASN A 119 -12.91 10.07 -13.99
N LYS A 120 -12.39 8.99 -14.58
CA LYS A 120 -11.84 7.84 -13.83
C LYS A 120 -10.63 8.27 -12.99
N GLY A 121 -9.77 9.13 -13.53
CA GLY A 121 -8.62 9.69 -12.83
C GLY A 121 -9.02 10.58 -11.65
N LEU A 122 -10.04 11.43 -11.81
CA LEU A 122 -10.59 12.26 -10.73
C LEU A 122 -11.15 11.40 -9.59
N LEU A 123 -12.01 10.43 -9.91
CA LEU A 123 -12.58 9.50 -8.91
C LEU A 123 -11.47 8.76 -8.16
N LYS A 124 -10.41 8.38 -8.88
CA LYS A 124 -9.24 7.74 -8.30
C LYS A 124 -8.48 8.65 -7.33
N ILE A 125 -8.22 9.90 -7.70
CA ILE A 125 -7.58 10.89 -6.82
C ILE A 125 -8.42 11.14 -5.56
N MET A 126 -9.73 11.35 -5.70
CA MET A 126 -10.64 11.53 -4.57
C MET A 126 -10.63 10.32 -3.61
N SER A 127 -10.61 9.10 -4.17
CA SER A 127 -10.62 7.87 -3.37
C SER A 127 -9.36 7.68 -2.52
N LYS A 128 -8.23 8.32 -2.87
CA LYS A 128 -6.99 8.25 -2.08
C LYS A 128 -7.20 8.77 -0.65
N MET A 129 -8.12 9.74 -0.49
CA MET A 129 -8.51 10.32 0.79
C MET A 129 -9.87 9.81 1.30
N GLY A 130 -10.44 8.78 0.69
CA GLY A 130 -11.75 8.26 1.05
C GLY A 130 -12.93 9.19 0.71
N ILE A 131 -12.75 10.17 -0.18
CA ILE A 131 -13.81 11.12 -0.57
C ILE A 131 -14.67 10.51 -1.67
N CYS A 132 -15.99 10.47 -1.47
CA CYS A 132 -16.93 9.84 -2.39
C CYS A 132 -17.74 10.82 -3.26
N THR A 133 -17.67 12.14 -3.04
CA THR A 133 -18.47 13.12 -3.80
C THR A 133 -17.63 14.30 -4.29
N VAL A 134 -17.85 14.70 -5.55
CA VAL A 134 -17.14 15.85 -6.17
C VAL A 134 -17.50 17.15 -5.45
N SER A 135 -18.72 17.26 -4.93
CA SER A 135 -19.15 18.43 -4.14
C SER A 135 -18.33 18.63 -2.87
N SER A 136 -17.97 17.55 -2.17
CA SER A 136 -17.09 17.65 -0.99
C SER A 136 -15.63 17.87 -1.36
N TYR A 137 -15.19 17.39 -2.54
CA TYR A 137 -13.84 17.59 -3.02
C TYR A 137 -13.60 19.02 -3.55
N ARG A 138 -14.63 19.66 -4.10
CA ARG A 138 -14.54 21.02 -4.65
C ARG A 138 -14.29 22.04 -3.55
N GLY A 139 -13.24 22.86 -3.71
CA GLY A 139 -12.85 23.86 -2.70
C GLY A 139 -12.24 23.24 -1.43
N SER A 140 -11.83 21.97 -1.47
CA SER A 140 -11.24 21.29 -0.31
C SER A 140 -9.78 21.63 -0.07
N GLU A 141 -9.06 22.06 -1.12
CA GLU A 141 -7.65 22.48 -1.04
C GLU A 141 -6.71 21.42 -0.42
N ILE A 142 -7.07 20.13 -0.50
CA ILE A 142 -6.33 19.00 0.10
C ILE A 142 -5.08 18.61 -0.72
N TYR A 143 -4.17 19.56 -0.85
CA TYR A 143 -2.89 19.41 -1.51
C TYR A 143 -1.76 19.95 -0.63
N GLU A 144 -0.56 19.45 -0.89
CA GLU A 144 0.67 20.09 -0.43
C GLU A 144 1.26 20.89 -1.59
N ILE A 145 1.71 22.10 -1.28
CA ILE A 145 2.45 22.95 -2.20
C ILE A 145 3.93 22.91 -1.82
N ILE A 146 4.76 22.54 -2.80
CA ILE A 146 6.21 22.49 -2.67
C ILE A 146 6.83 23.42 -3.71
N GLY A 147 7.58 24.43 -3.26
CA GLY A 147 8.36 25.31 -4.15
C GLY A 147 7.60 26.51 -4.76
N LEU A 148 6.47 26.93 -4.19
CA LEU A 148 5.86 28.24 -4.50
C LEU A 148 6.13 29.24 -3.38
N ASP A 149 6.30 30.51 -3.74
CA ASP A 149 6.52 31.58 -2.78
C ASP A 149 5.30 31.81 -1.87
N LYS A 150 5.58 32.33 -0.68
CA LYS A 150 4.58 32.59 0.35
C LYS A 150 3.48 33.53 -0.13
N GLU A 151 3.80 34.57 -0.89
CA GLU A 151 2.79 35.55 -1.36
C GLU A 151 1.73 34.89 -2.25
N ILE A 152 2.14 33.94 -3.11
CA ILE A 152 1.22 33.18 -3.96
C ILE A 152 0.36 32.23 -3.11
N THR A 153 1.00 31.48 -2.21
CA THR A 153 0.28 30.48 -1.41
C THR A 153 -0.73 31.12 -0.46
N ASP A 154 -0.36 32.20 0.23
CA ASP A 154 -1.25 32.92 1.13
C ASP A 154 -2.42 33.61 0.40
N SER A 155 -2.23 34.02 -0.86
CA SER A 155 -3.23 34.80 -1.60
C SER A 155 -4.18 33.95 -2.46
N ALA A 156 -3.73 32.81 -2.98
CA ALA A 156 -4.49 31.97 -3.91
C ALA A 156 -4.81 30.56 -3.39
N PHE A 157 -4.02 30.04 -2.44
CA PHE A 157 -4.07 28.64 -2.00
C PHE A 157 -4.00 28.51 -0.46
N SER A 158 -4.62 29.46 0.24
CA SER A 158 -4.38 29.72 1.67
C SER A 158 -4.71 28.58 2.61
N ASN A 159 -5.51 27.59 2.19
CA ASN A 159 -5.85 26.44 3.04
C ASN A 159 -5.02 25.19 2.73
N SER A 160 -4.14 25.22 1.73
CA SER A 160 -3.23 24.11 1.42
C SER A 160 -2.00 24.11 2.31
N PHE A 161 -1.42 22.92 2.51
CA PHE A 161 -0.22 22.79 3.33
C PHE A 161 1.02 23.30 2.59
N THR A 162 1.82 24.12 3.26
CA THR A 162 3.08 24.67 2.74
C THR A 162 4.20 24.46 3.75
N ARG A 163 5.24 23.73 3.33
CA ARG A 163 6.45 23.48 4.16
C ARG A 163 7.73 24.06 3.54
N THR A 164 7.63 24.55 2.32
CA THR A 164 8.74 25.11 1.53
C THR A 164 8.26 26.36 0.80
N GLU A 165 9.21 27.21 0.39
CA GLU A 165 8.96 28.39 -0.44
C GLU A 165 9.73 28.25 -1.77
N GLY A 166 9.47 29.09 -2.76
CA GLY A 166 10.17 28.99 -4.05
C GLY A 166 9.81 30.08 -5.05
N LEU A 167 9.17 29.67 -6.15
CA LEU A 167 8.86 30.54 -7.29
C LEU A 167 7.78 31.56 -6.93
N GLY A 168 8.06 32.85 -7.17
CA GLY A 168 7.12 33.95 -7.00
C GLY A 168 6.52 34.43 -8.33
N TYR A 169 5.69 35.48 -8.26
CA TYR A 169 4.99 36.02 -9.43
C TYR A 169 5.94 36.45 -10.55
N LYS A 170 7.06 37.08 -10.21
CA LYS A 170 8.04 37.56 -11.20
C LYS A 170 8.64 36.42 -12.02
N GLN A 171 9.07 35.34 -11.35
CA GLN A 171 9.63 34.19 -12.07
C GLN A 171 8.57 33.49 -12.94
N ILE A 172 7.32 33.43 -12.48
CA ILE A 172 6.20 32.90 -13.30
C ILE A 172 5.98 33.79 -14.53
N GLU A 173 6.02 35.12 -14.34
CA GLU A 173 5.86 36.09 -15.43
C GLU A 173 6.95 35.97 -16.48
N ASP A 174 8.22 35.91 -16.04
CA ASP A 174 9.39 35.76 -16.90
C ASP A 174 9.36 34.43 -17.68
N ASN A 175 8.91 33.34 -17.04
CA ASN A 175 8.88 31.99 -17.65
C ASN A 175 7.73 31.77 -18.64
N LEU A 176 6.65 32.55 -18.54
CA LEU A 176 5.42 32.37 -19.32
C LEU A 176 5.14 33.52 -20.30
N LEU A 177 6.17 34.32 -20.59
CA LEU A 177 6.11 35.37 -21.60
C LEU A 177 5.88 34.75 -22.99
N VAL A 178 4.86 35.23 -23.71
CA VAL A 178 4.51 34.73 -25.03
C VAL A 178 5.40 35.40 -26.09
N PHE A 179 6.33 34.63 -26.63
CA PHE A 179 7.18 35.05 -27.74
C PHE A 179 6.57 34.67 -29.09
N ASP A 180 7.00 35.37 -30.14
CA ASP A 180 6.74 34.95 -31.52
C ASP A 180 7.73 33.85 -31.90
N SER A 181 7.24 32.77 -32.50
CA SER A 181 8.08 31.93 -33.34
C SER A 181 7.38 31.73 -34.68
N ASP A 182 7.91 32.38 -35.73
CA ASP A 182 7.49 32.14 -37.11
C ASP A 182 7.86 30.72 -37.60
N GLU A 183 8.66 29.98 -36.83
CA GLU A 183 9.01 28.59 -37.10
C GLU A 183 7.97 27.61 -36.51
N PRO A 184 7.62 26.53 -37.24
CA PRO A 184 6.81 25.45 -36.69
C PRO A 184 7.47 24.90 -35.43
N PHE A 185 6.79 25.03 -34.29
CA PHE A 185 7.29 24.50 -33.02
C PHE A 185 7.05 22.98 -32.98
N ASP A 186 8.07 22.21 -33.32
CA ASP A 186 8.07 20.77 -33.04
C ASP A 186 8.16 20.57 -31.53
N LEU A 187 7.12 19.98 -30.94
CA LEU A 187 7.12 19.64 -29.52
C LEU A 187 8.32 18.73 -29.23
N GLU A 188 9.20 19.17 -28.33
CA GLU A 188 10.27 18.31 -27.84
C GLU A 188 9.69 17.04 -27.20
N ILE A 189 10.34 15.89 -27.42
CA ILE A 189 9.89 14.60 -26.88
C ILE A 189 9.78 14.63 -25.35
N GLY A 190 10.63 15.44 -24.69
CA GLY A 190 10.74 15.54 -23.24
C GLY A 190 11.32 14.30 -22.57
N GLY A 191 11.74 14.49 -21.32
CA GLY A 191 12.38 13.51 -20.44
C GLY A 191 11.63 13.28 -19.13
N PHE A 192 10.50 13.95 -18.90
CA PHE A 192 9.76 13.91 -17.63
C PHE A 192 9.49 12.49 -17.11
N TYR A 193 8.91 11.60 -17.93
CA TYR A 193 8.56 10.23 -17.52
C TYR A 193 9.70 9.22 -17.62
N LYS A 194 10.61 9.42 -18.58
CA LYS A 194 11.72 8.53 -18.88
C LYS A 194 12.89 9.35 -19.37
N HIS A 195 14.09 9.03 -18.88
CA HIS A 195 15.32 9.70 -19.29
C HIS A 195 15.46 9.75 -20.82
N LYS A 196 15.71 10.95 -21.32
CA LYS A 196 16.13 11.24 -22.70
C LYS A 196 17.37 12.13 -22.64
N LYS A 197 18.30 11.91 -23.58
CA LYS A 197 19.55 12.66 -23.62
C LYS A 197 19.23 14.12 -23.97
N GLY A 198 19.71 15.06 -23.16
CA GLY A 198 19.49 16.49 -23.37
C GLY A 198 18.13 17.02 -22.90
N SER A 199 17.32 16.18 -22.23
CA SER A 199 16.05 16.59 -21.62
C SER A 199 16.19 16.69 -20.09
N GLU A 200 15.09 16.62 -19.35
CA GLU A 200 15.06 16.75 -17.90
C GLU A 200 16.02 15.77 -17.19
N PRO A 201 16.73 16.23 -16.15
CA PRO A 201 17.70 15.41 -15.43
C PRO A 201 17.03 14.25 -14.67
N HIS A 202 17.66 13.07 -14.71
CA HIS A 202 17.31 11.91 -13.87
C HIS A 202 18.54 11.49 -13.08
N VAL A 203 18.39 11.37 -11.75
CA VAL A 203 19.48 10.90 -10.86
C VAL A 203 20.01 9.52 -11.29
N THR A 204 19.12 8.64 -11.76
CA THR A 204 19.49 7.32 -12.29
C THR A 204 19.67 7.36 -13.81
N SER A 205 20.56 8.22 -14.29
CA SER A 205 20.93 8.28 -15.72
C SER A 205 21.67 6.99 -16.14
N PRO A 206 21.68 6.62 -17.43
CA PRO A 206 22.44 5.46 -17.91
C PRO A 206 23.92 5.50 -17.53
N VAL A 207 24.55 6.68 -17.56
CA VAL A 207 25.97 6.87 -17.21
C VAL A 207 26.20 6.57 -15.73
N THR A 208 25.37 7.14 -14.85
CA THR A 208 25.42 6.92 -13.41
C THR A 208 25.20 5.45 -13.07
N VAL A 209 24.23 4.79 -13.71
CA VAL A 209 23.94 3.36 -13.50
C VAL A 209 25.10 2.47 -13.92
N LEU A 210 25.76 2.76 -15.06
CA LEU A 210 26.91 1.98 -15.52
C LEU A 210 28.11 2.11 -14.58
N LYS A 211 28.38 3.31 -14.05
CA LYS A 211 29.44 3.53 -13.06
C LYS A 211 29.21 2.71 -11.80
N LEU A 212 27.98 2.72 -11.26
CA LEU A 212 27.60 1.89 -10.11
C LEU A 212 27.83 0.40 -10.38
N GLN A 213 27.32 -0.10 -11.51
CA GLN A 213 27.44 -1.52 -11.88
C GLN A 213 28.89 -1.95 -12.05
N LYS A 214 29.74 -1.09 -12.59
CA LYS A 214 31.17 -1.35 -12.72
C LYS A 214 31.81 -1.44 -11.33
N ALA A 215 31.54 -0.48 -10.44
CA ALA A 215 32.09 -0.44 -9.09
C ALA A 215 31.74 -1.69 -8.27
N VAL A 216 30.46 -2.09 -8.21
CA VAL A 216 30.03 -3.24 -7.40
C VAL A 216 30.49 -4.58 -7.96
N ARG A 217 30.80 -4.66 -9.27
CA ARG A 217 31.33 -5.88 -9.91
C ARG A 217 32.83 -6.01 -9.72
N SER A 218 33.58 -4.92 -9.82
CA SER A 218 35.03 -4.94 -9.65
C SER A 218 35.45 -4.95 -8.18
N GLY A 219 34.62 -4.41 -7.29
CA GLY A 219 35.02 -4.09 -5.92
C GLY A 219 36.05 -2.96 -5.83
N ASP A 220 36.26 -2.23 -6.93
CA ASP A 220 37.25 -1.16 -7.04
C ASP A 220 36.72 0.15 -6.44
N ARG A 221 37.49 0.70 -5.50
CA ARG A 221 37.16 1.92 -4.78
C ARG A 221 37.17 3.15 -5.68
N ASP A 222 38.03 3.21 -6.69
CA ASP A 222 38.10 4.36 -7.61
C ASP A 222 36.87 4.42 -8.51
N GLU A 223 36.35 3.27 -8.93
CA GLU A 223 35.10 3.20 -9.70
C GLU A 223 33.88 3.57 -8.85
N TRP A 224 33.90 3.22 -7.56
CA TRP A 224 32.88 3.69 -6.61
C TRP A 224 32.93 5.22 -6.42
N ASN A 225 34.12 5.80 -6.28
CA ASN A 225 34.28 7.25 -6.18
C ASN A 225 33.75 7.96 -7.43
N LYS A 226 34.04 7.45 -8.64
CA LYS A 226 33.47 7.98 -9.89
C LYS A 226 31.95 7.92 -9.95
N TYR A 227 31.35 6.91 -9.32
CA TYR A 227 29.89 6.81 -9.16
C TYR A 227 29.36 7.92 -8.25
N LEU A 228 29.96 8.10 -7.07
CA LEU A 228 29.59 9.17 -6.13
C LEU A 228 29.75 10.56 -6.76
N GLU A 229 30.84 10.83 -7.46
CA GLU A 229 31.07 12.08 -8.20
C GLU A 229 29.93 12.36 -9.18
N SER A 230 29.45 11.34 -9.91
CA SER A 230 28.34 11.51 -10.85
C SER A 230 27.01 11.86 -10.20
N LEU A 231 26.86 11.64 -8.90
CA LEU A 231 25.69 12.07 -8.13
C LEU A 231 25.79 13.52 -7.65
N GLU A 232 27.02 14.05 -7.51
CA GLU A 232 27.29 15.41 -7.03
C GLU A 232 27.46 16.42 -8.19
N GLU A 233 27.97 16.00 -9.35
CA GLU A 233 28.20 16.86 -10.54
C GLU A 233 26.93 17.20 -11.35
N ARG A 234 25.76 16.75 -10.90
CA ARG A 234 24.48 16.99 -11.58
C ARG A 234 23.74 18.21 -11.02
N ASP A 235 22.71 18.64 -11.73
CA ASP A 235 21.75 19.61 -11.22
C ASP A 235 21.08 19.14 -9.91
N ASN A 236 20.74 20.10 -9.06
CA ASN A 236 19.93 19.86 -7.86
C ASN A 236 18.49 19.52 -8.29
N VAL A 237 18.03 18.30 -8.01
CA VAL A 237 16.70 17.82 -8.39
C VAL A 237 15.89 17.30 -7.20
N GLN A 238 16.50 17.24 -6.01
CA GLN A 238 15.90 16.73 -4.78
C GLN A 238 16.21 17.68 -3.60
N ILE A 239 15.34 17.71 -2.58
CA ILE A 239 15.51 18.58 -1.41
C ILE A 239 16.88 18.36 -0.74
N ARG A 240 17.28 17.10 -0.56
CA ARG A 240 18.59 16.75 0.01
C ARG A 240 19.80 17.25 -0.78
N ASP A 241 19.65 17.59 -2.06
CA ASP A 241 20.75 18.18 -2.84
C ASP A 241 21.08 19.61 -2.37
N LEU A 242 20.14 20.25 -1.66
CA LEU A 242 20.27 21.58 -1.10
C LEU A 242 20.92 21.57 0.29
N PHE A 243 21.09 20.40 0.90
CA PHE A 243 21.83 20.27 2.16
C PHE A 243 23.33 20.15 1.89
N THR A 244 24.12 20.75 2.77
CA THR A 244 25.57 20.62 2.81
C THR A 244 25.99 19.93 4.10
N LEU A 245 27.09 19.18 4.03
CA LEU A 245 27.77 18.58 5.18
C LEU A 245 29.09 19.30 5.42
N PRO A 246 29.69 19.20 6.62
CA PRO A 246 31.01 19.75 6.89
C PRO A 246 32.05 19.30 5.85
N ASP A 247 32.90 20.22 5.39
CA ASP A 247 33.91 19.96 4.37
C ASP A 247 34.93 18.89 4.81
N ASN A 248 35.18 17.93 3.92
CA ASN A 248 36.13 16.84 4.08
C ASN A 248 37.62 17.31 4.06
N ASN A 249 37.87 18.59 3.81
CA ASN A 249 39.21 19.15 3.55
C ASN A 249 39.92 19.73 4.78
N LYS A 250 39.31 19.69 5.98
CA LYS A 250 39.94 20.13 7.23
C LYS A 250 39.99 19.01 8.26
N ILE A 251 41.16 18.35 8.39
CA ILE A 251 41.80 17.92 9.66
C ILE A 251 41.10 16.73 10.38
N ILE A 252 41.71 15.71 11.01
CA ILE A 252 43.09 15.27 11.34
C ILE A 252 42.95 13.80 11.82
N THR A 253 43.96 12.96 11.56
CA THR A 253 44.26 11.62 12.13
C THR A 253 43.09 10.67 12.39
N SER A 254 43.11 9.53 11.69
CA SER A 254 42.31 8.34 12.02
C SER A 254 42.23 8.15 13.54
N ASN A 255 41.05 8.29 14.12
CA ASN A 255 40.82 7.73 15.42
C ASN A 255 40.92 6.20 15.27
N ASP A 256 41.69 5.54 16.14
CA ASP A 256 41.81 4.07 16.28
C ASP A 256 40.47 3.40 16.71
N LYS A 257 39.32 4.03 16.42
CA LYS A 257 38.01 3.50 16.76
C LYS A 257 37.63 2.47 15.70
N ASP A 258 37.92 1.21 15.99
CA ASP A 258 37.45 0.08 15.20
C ASP A 258 35.92 -0.05 15.33
N ILE A 259 35.17 0.64 14.47
CA ILE A 259 33.71 0.52 14.35
C ILE A 259 33.44 -0.72 13.51
N PRO A 260 32.80 -1.80 14.00
CA PRO A 260 32.50 -2.96 13.17
C PRO A 260 31.51 -2.62 12.05
N LEU A 261 31.74 -3.11 10.83
CA LEU A 261 30.80 -2.87 9.70
C LEU A 261 29.43 -3.50 9.98
N GLU A 262 29.41 -4.58 10.74
CA GLU A 262 28.22 -5.32 11.16
C GLU A 262 27.23 -4.43 11.92
N ASP A 263 27.70 -3.46 12.70
CA ASP A 263 26.83 -2.54 13.43
C ASP A 263 26.15 -1.51 12.51
N ILE A 264 26.78 -1.19 11.38
CA ILE A 264 26.20 -0.36 10.32
C ILE A 264 25.24 -1.21 9.46
N TYR A 265 25.62 -2.44 9.09
CA TYR A 265 24.78 -3.32 8.26
C TYR A 265 23.43 -3.64 8.90
N LYS A 266 23.37 -3.81 10.23
CA LYS A 266 22.11 -4.03 10.96
C LYS A 266 21.09 -2.90 10.77
N LYS A 267 21.54 -1.70 10.36
CA LYS A 267 20.69 -0.54 10.09
C LYS A 267 20.19 -0.49 8.65
N PHE A 268 20.70 -1.34 7.76
CA PHE A 268 20.28 -1.39 6.37
C PHE A 268 19.16 -2.40 6.15
N THR A 269 18.21 -2.01 5.32
CA THR A 269 17.19 -2.92 4.80
C THR A 269 17.10 -2.83 3.29
N VAL A 270 16.83 -3.97 2.64
CA VAL A 270 16.29 -3.95 1.29
C VAL A 270 14.78 -3.86 1.39
N SER A 271 14.21 -2.75 0.90
CA SER A 271 12.79 -2.47 0.99
C SER A 271 11.96 -3.59 0.34
N SER A 272 10.82 -3.90 0.95
CA SER A 272 9.89 -4.94 0.51
C SER A 272 9.41 -4.74 -0.94
N MET A 273 9.85 -5.61 -1.86
CA MET A 273 9.47 -5.64 -3.28
C MET A 273 8.93 -7.02 -3.62
N SER A 274 7.73 -7.13 -4.19
CA SER A 274 7.06 -8.43 -4.29
C SER A 274 7.67 -9.39 -5.30
N LEU A 275 7.74 -10.66 -4.92
CA LEU A 275 7.80 -11.76 -5.88
C LEU A 275 6.58 -11.71 -6.81
N GLY A 276 6.82 -11.70 -8.12
CA GLY A 276 5.83 -11.37 -9.16
C GLY A 276 6.14 -10.02 -9.81
N ALA A 277 6.40 -8.97 -9.02
CA ALA A 277 6.95 -7.73 -9.58
C ALA A 277 8.40 -7.98 -10.03
N LEU A 278 9.19 -8.58 -9.15
CA LEU A 278 10.52 -9.10 -9.42
C LEU A 278 10.46 -10.58 -9.81
N SER A 279 11.44 -11.03 -10.57
CA SER A 279 11.73 -12.44 -10.78
C SER A 279 12.17 -13.09 -9.47
N GLU A 280 12.04 -14.41 -9.41
CA GLU A 280 12.47 -15.19 -8.26
C GLU A 280 13.98 -15.08 -8.02
N GLU A 281 14.78 -15.09 -9.09
CA GLU A 281 16.25 -15.00 -9.00
C GLU A 281 16.69 -13.67 -8.37
N ALA A 282 16.13 -12.56 -8.83
CA ALA A 282 16.45 -11.24 -8.28
C ALA A 282 15.98 -11.14 -6.81
N HIS A 283 14.79 -11.65 -6.50
CA HIS A 283 14.24 -11.60 -5.14
C HIS A 283 15.08 -12.45 -4.16
N GLN A 284 15.48 -13.66 -4.55
CA GLN A 284 16.34 -14.52 -3.73
C GLN A 284 17.75 -13.94 -3.58
N ALA A 285 18.32 -13.36 -4.64
CA ALA A 285 19.65 -12.75 -4.58
C ALA A 285 19.73 -11.62 -3.54
N LEU A 286 18.68 -10.80 -3.44
CA LEU A 286 18.55 -9.76 -2.41
C LEU A 286 18.48 -10.36 -1.00
N ALA A 287 17.66 -11.40 -0.80
CA ALA A 287 17.53 -12.03 0.52
C ALA A 287 18.85 -12.68 0.98
N ILE A 288 19.51 -13.42 0.10
CA ILE A 288 20.81 -14.05 0.37
C ILE A 288 21.85 -12.99 0.77
N ALA A 289 21.96 -11.91 -0.02
CA ALA A 289 22.93 -10.85 0.25
C ALA A 289 22.72 -10.22 1.62
N MET A 290 21.48 -9.85 1.94
CA MET A 290 21.17 -9.19 3.21
C MET A 290 21.35 -10.12 4.41
N ASN A 291 20.97 -11.40 4.28
CA ASN A 291 21.16 -12.38 5.34
C ASN A 291 22.64 -12.64 5.63
N ARG A 292 23.49 -12.73 4.60
CA ARG A 292 24.93 -12.96 4.76
C ARG A 292 25.67 -11.81 5.45
N ILE A 293 25.22 -10.56 5.26
CA ILE A 293 25.81 -9.39 5.94
C ILE A 293 25.14 -9.05 7.29
N GLY A 294 24.18 -9.87 7.74
CA GLY A 294 23.47 -9.65 9.00
C GLY A 294 22.41 -8.53 8.96
N ALA A 295 22.06 -8.05 7.77
CA ALA A 295 21.02 -7.07 7.53
C ALA A 295 19.65 -7.74 7.28
N LYS A 296 18.65 -6.99 6.79
CA LYS A 296 17.30 -7.53 6.51
C LYS A 296 16.83 -7.23 5.08
N SER A 297 16.07 -8.15 4.50
CA SER A 297 15.29 -7.94 3.26
C SER A 297 13.80 -8.15 3.52
N GLY A 298 12.96 -7.50 2.72
CA GLY A 298 11.50 -7.66 2.78
C GLY A 298 10.91 -8.50 1.63
N SER A 299 9.92 -9.33 1.96
CA SER A 299 9.20 -10.20 1.00
C SER A 299 8.31 -9.45 -0.01
N GLY A 300 7.92 -8.21 0.31
CA GLY A 300 6.89 -7.50 -0.45
C GLY A 300 5.49 -8.10 -0.29
N GLU A 301 4.54 -7.55 -1.05
CA GLU A 301 3.12 -7.89 -0.96
C GLU A 301 2.71 -9.20 -1.67
N GLY A 302 3.67 -10.01 -2.11
CA GLY A 302 3.44 -11.12 -3.03
C GLY A 302 3.35 -12.52 -2.40
N GLY A 303 3.52 -12.63 -1.08
CA GLY A 303 3.82 -13.90 -0.43
C GLY A 303 5.30 -14.30 -0.59
N GLU A 304 5.66 -15.44 -0.03
CA GLU A 304 6.99 -16.03 -0.19
C GLU A 304 6.86 -17.55 -0.27
N ASP A 305 7.73 -18.20 -1.06
CA ASP A 305 7.71 -19.65 -1.21
C ASP A 305 8.11 -20.34 0.11
N PRO A 306 7.31 -21.27 0.64
CA PRO A 306 7.66 -22.04 1.83
C PRO A 306 9.01 -22.78 1.76
N GLU A 307 9.49 -23.15 0.58
CA GLU A 307 10.81 -23.78 0.41
C GLU A 307 11.96 -22.85 0.83
N ARG A 308 11.72 -21.54 0.91
CA ARG A 308 12.73 -20.56 1.36
C ARG A 308 12.81 -20.49 2.89
N TYR A 309 11.80 -20.92 3.62
CA TYR A 309 11.74 -20.75 5.08
C TYR A 309 12.88 -21.53 5.76
N GLY A 310 13.52 -20.90 6.75
CA GLY A 310 14.67 -21.47 7.45
C GLY A 310 15.96 -21.57 6.63
N THR A 311 15.98 -21.08 5.39
CA THR A 311 17.19 -21.02 4.54
C THR A 311 17.74 -19.59 4.45
N GLU A 312 18.94 -19.41 3.89
CA GLU A 312 19.49 -18.07 3.59
C GLU A 312 18.68 -17.29 2.55
N LYS A 313 17.73 -17.93 1.86
CA LYS A 313 16.82 -17.28 0.91
C LYS A 313 15.60 -16.66 1.59
N ASN A 314 15.37 -16.93 2.88
CA ASN A 314 14.22 -16.40 3.63
C ASN A 314 14.31 -14.88 3.78
N SER A 315 13.26 -14.12 3.45
CA SER A 315 13.21 -12.69 3.77
C SER A 315 12.89 -12.51 5.25
N LYS A 316 13.72 -11.78 5.98
CA LYS A 316 13.51 -11.54 7.43
C LYS A 316 12.30 -10.67 7.72
N ILE A 317 12.00 -9.70 6.85
CA ILE A 317 10.82 -8.85 6.96
C ILE A 317 9.70 -9.47 6.12
N LYS A 318 8.57 -9.79 6.75
CA LYS A 318 7.38 -10.30 6.07
C LYS A 318 6.32 -9.22 6.03
N GLN A 319 5.96 -8.79 4.82
CA GLN A 319 5.00 -7.72 4.62
C GLN A 319 3.55 -8.24 4.67
N ILE A 320 2.67 -7.46 5.30
CA ILE A 320 1.22 -7.65 5.35
C ILE A 320 0.60 -6.43 4.67
N ALA A 321 0.02 -6.64 3.48
CA ALA A 321 -0.62 -5.61 2.66
C ALA A 321 -2.10 -5.92 2.44
N SER A 322 -2.87 -4.97 1.90
CA SER A 322 -4.32 -5.04 1.73
C SER A 322 -4.83 -6.26 0.94
N GLY A 323 -4.04 -6.81 0.02
CA GLY A 323 -4.40 -8.02 -0.72
C GLY A 323 -4.31 -9.31 0.09
N ARG A 324 -3.58 -9.32 1.21
CA ARG A 324 -3.23 -10.52 2.02
C ARG A 324 -2.69 -11.70 1.21
N PHE A 325 -2.06 -11.43 0.06
CA PHE A 325 -1.49 -12.48 -0.77
C PHE A 325 -0.39 -13.24 -0.03
N GLY A 326 -0.50 -14.56 0.02
CA GLY A 326 0.48 -15.45 0.65
C GLY A 326 0.66 -15.24 2.17
N VAL A 327 -0.27 -14.53 2.84
CA VAL A 327 -0.21 -14.34 4.30
C VAL A 327 -0.84 -15.54 4.98
N THR A 328 -0.02 -16.54 5.29
CA THR A 328 -0.41 -17.77 6.00
C THR A 328 0.23 -17.83 7.39
N PRO A 329 -0.22 -18.72 8.30
CA PRO A 329 0.46 -18.91 9.59
C PRO A 329 1.95 -19.22 9.47
N ASP A 330 2.34 -20.09 8.51
CA ASP A 330 3.75 -20.46 8.34
C ASP A 330 4.57 -19.32 7.68
N TYR A 331 3.95 -18.49 6.83
CA TYR A 331 4.55 -17.24 6.36
C TYR A 331 4.84 -16.29 7.51
N LEU A 332 3.88 -16.10 8.43
CA LEU A 332 4.08 -15.25 9.61
C LEU A 332 5.16 -15.82 10.56
N ALA A 333 5.19 -17.15 10.74
CA ALA A 333 6.18 -17.80 11.60
C ALA A 333 7.62 -17.72 11.07
N SER A 334 7.81 -17.56 9.75
CA SER A 334 9.14 -17.40 9.14
C SER A 334 9.69 -15.96 9.18
N ALA A 335 8.95 -15.02 9.77
CA ALA A 335 9.37 -13.62 9.92
C ALA A 335 10.31 -13.43 11.12
N GLU A 336 11.23 -12.46 11.01
CA GLU A 336 11.90 -11.81 12.15
C GLU A 336 11.36 -10.39 12.39
N GLU A 337 10.53 -9.87 11.48
CA GLU A 337 9.85 -8.58 11.59
C GLU A 337 8.61 -8.59 10.71
N PHE A 338 7.48 -8.16 11.26
CA PHE A 338 6.25 -7.98 10.49
C PHE A 338 6.20 -6.55 9.95
N GLN A 339 5.84 -6.34 8.69
CA GLN A 339 5.65 -4.99 8.14
C GLN A 339 4.22 -4.80 7.64
N ILE A 340 3.42 -3.99 8.35
CA ILE A 340 2.11 -3.53 7.88
C ILE A 340 2.34 -2.43 6.85
N LYS A 341 1.94 -2.68 5.61
CA LYS A 341 2.07 -1.71 4.52
C LYS A 341 0.80 -0.87 4.39
N MET A 342 0.79 0.31 5.01
CA MET A 342 -0.31 1.27 4.81
C MET A 342 -0.24 1.88 3.41
N ALA A 343 0.96 2.26 2.97
CA ALA A 343 1.16 2.87 1.65
C ALA A 343 2.59 2.67 1.12
N GLN A 344 2.83 3.11 -0.12
CA GLN A 344 4.16 3.22 -0.73
C GLN A 344 4.29 4.53 -1.50
N GLY A 345 5.47 5.13 -1.52
CA GLY A 345 5.69 6.49 -2.05
C GLY A 345 5.31 6.68 -3.51
N SER A 346 5.39 5.64 -4.34
CA SER A 346 5.06 5.73 -5.78
C SER A 346 3.56 5.75 -6.10
N LYS A 347 2.72 5.39 -5.13
CA LYS A 347 1.25 5.36 -5.23
C LYS A 347 0.57 5.36 -3.86
N PRO A 348 0.69 6.46 -3.10
CA PRO A 348 -0.06 6.62 -1.86
C PRO A 348 -1.57 6.65 -2.15
N GLY A 349 -2.36 6.13 -1.21
CA GLY A 349 -3.82 6.02 -1.34
C GLY A 349 -4.31 4.98 -2.34
N GLU A 350 -3.45 4.05 -2.78
CA GLU A 350 -3.78 2.98 -3.72
C GLU A 350 -3.20 1.62 -3.31
N GLY A 351 -3.75 0.55 -3.87
CA GLY A 351 -3.28 -0.82 -3.68
C GLY A 351 -2.11 -1.24 -4.58
N GLY A 352 -1.53 -2.38 -4.24
CA GLY A 352 -0.63 -3.16 -5.08
C GLY A 352 -1.20 -3.47 -6.46
N GLN A 353 -0.34 -3.57 -7.47
CA GLN A 353 -0.74 -3.89 -8.84
C GLN A 353 0.23 -4.90 -9.44
N LEU A 354 -0.30 -6.01 -9.95
CA LEU A 354 0.45 -6.98 -10.74
C LEU A 354 -0.35 -7.32 -12.01
N PRO A 355 0.14 -6.97 -13.21
CA PRO A 355 -0.51 -7.32 -14.47
C PRO A 355 -0.70 -8.83 -14.61
N GLY A 356 -1.84 -9.25 -15.18
CA GLY A 356 -2.23 -10.66 -15.25
C GLY A 356 -1.24 -11.56 -16.00
N PHE A 357 -0.59 -11.05 -17.04
CA PHE A 357 0.46 -11.79 -17.77
C PHE A 357 1.77 -11.98 -16.97
N LYS A 358 1.87 -11.43 -15.75
CA LYS A 358 2.92 -11.73 -14.76
C LYS A 358 2.44 -12.67 -13.65
N VAL A 359 1.20 -13.13 -13.73
CA VAL A 359 0.61 -14.09 -12.80
C VAL A 359 0.63 -15.45 -13.50
N ASP A 360 1.82 -16.03 -13.58
CA ASP A 360 2.00 -17.41 -14.03
C ASP A 360 1.49 -18.40 -12.96
N THR A 361 1.56 -19.70 -13.24
CA THR A 361 1.12 -20.75 -12.31
C THR A 361 1.84 -20.68 -10.96
N HIS A 362 3.13 -20.35 -10.93
CA HIS A 362 3.90 -20.26 -9.69
C HIS A 362 3.44 -19.08 -8.82
N ILE A 363 3.31 -17.89 -9.41
CA ILE A 363 2.80 -16.70 -8.74
C ILE A 363 1.34 -16.89 -8.31
N ALA A 364 0.51 -17.52 -9.14
CA ALA A 364 -0.89 -17.81 -8.81
C ALA A 364 -0.99 -18.70 -7.56
N LYS A 365 -0.16 -19.76 -7.49
CA LYS A 365 -0.07 -20.67 -6.34
C LYS A 365 0.34 -19.92 -5.06
N LEU A 366 1.42 -19.13 -5.11
CA LEU A 366 1.90 -18.38 -3.94
C LEU A 366 0.88 -17.39 -3.39
N ARG A 367 0.08 -16.82 -4.29
CA ARG A 367 -0.91 -15.78 -3.94
C ARG A 367 -2.31 -16.33 -3.70
N HIS A 368 -2.52 -17.64 -3.83
CA HIS A 368 -3.83 -18.28 -3.74
C HIS A 368 -4.88 -17.60 -4.63
N THR A 369 -4.51 -17.44 -5.91
CA THR A 369 -5.31 -16.77 -6.94
C THR A 369 -5.32 -17.57 -8.24
N VAL A 370 -6.04 -17.05 -9.23
CA VAL A 370 -6.16 -17.64 -10.56
C VAL A 370 -5.05 -17.12 -11.49
N GLU A 371 -4.46 -18.01 -12.27
CA GLU A 371 -3.46 -17.69 -13.30
C GLU A 371 -4.00 -16.70 -14.34
N GLY A 372 -3.14 -15.80 -14.83
CA GLY A 372 -3.48 -14.85 -15.89
C GLY A 372 -4.35 -13.66 -15.45
N ILE A 373 -4.91 -13.68 -14.24
CA ILE A 373 -5.78 -12.62 -13.72
C ILE A 373 -4.95 -11.46 -13.16
N THR A 374 -5.27 -10.24 -13.58
CA THR A 374 -4.64 -9.02 -13.05
C THR A 374 -5.00 -8.83 -11.59
N LEU A 375 -3.99 -8.66 -10.73
CA LEU A 375 -4.18 -8.48 -9.29
C LEU A 375 -4.07 -6.99 -8.96
N ILE A 376 -5.21 -6.35 -8.73
CA ILE A 376 -5.30 -5.02 -8.15
C ILE A 376 -5.74 -5.19 -6.70
N SER A 377 -4.85 -4.88 -5.77
CA SER A 377 -5.18 -4.97 -4.34
C SER A 377 -6.18 -3.87 -3.98
N PRO A 378 -7.04 -4.09 -2.97
CA PRO A 378 -7.86 -3.02 -2.41
C PRO A 378 -6.96 -1.85 -1.97
N PRO A 379 -7.36 -0.58 -2.15
CA PRO A 379 -6.59 0.54 -1.60
C PRO A 379 -6.45 0.49 -0.07
N PRO A 380 -7.52 0.28 0.72
CA PRO A 380 -7.39 0.16 2.17
C PRO A 380 -7.12 -1.28 2.61
N HIS A 381 -6.57 -1.43 3.80
CA HIS A 381 -6.71 -2.65 4.58
C HIS A 381 -8.15 -2.76 5.09
N HIS A 382 -8.84 -3.86 4.81
CA HIS A 382 -10.24 -4.04 5.23
C HIS A 382 -10.41 -4.35 6.73
N ASP A 383 -9.30 -4.38 7.46
CA ASP A 383 -9.19 -4.46 8.91
C ASP A 383 -8.45 -3.26 9.52
N ILE A 384 -8.35 -2.15 8.79
CA ILE A 384 -7.79 -0.87 9.27
C ILE A 384 -8.62 0.28 8.69
N TYR A 385 -9.63 0.74 9.42
CA TYR A 385 -10.40 1.94 9.09
C TYR A 385 -10.15 3.12 10.04
N SER A 386 -9.46 2.87 11.15
CA SER A 386 -9.04 3.86 12.12
C SER A 386 -7.74 3.45 12.82
N ILE A 387 -7.26 4.30 13.74
CA ILE A 387 -6.02 4.04 14.47
C ILE A 387 -6.16 2.86 15.45
N GLU A 388 -7.33 2.68 16.05
CA GLU A 388 -7.63 1.54 16.91
C GLU A 388 -7.70 0.22 16.14
N ASP A 389 -8.11 0.23 14.87
CA ASP A 389 -8.06 -0.95 14.01
C ASP A 389 -6.60 -1.30 13.63
N LEU A 390 -5.75 -0.30 13.38
CA LEU A 390 -4.32 -0.52 13.21
C LEU A 390 -3.72 -1.12 14.49
N ALA A 391 -4.08 -0.60 15.66
CA ALA A 391 -3.67 -1.16 16.94
C ALA A 391 -4.14 -2.62 17.09
N GLN A 392 -5.32 -2.96 16.57
CA GLN A 392 -5.81 -4.33 16.58
C GLN A 392 -4.99 -5.25 15.67
N LEU A 393 -4.60 -4.83 14.46
CA LEU A 393 -3.72 -5.65 13.60
C LEU A 393 -2.32 -5.79 14.21
N ILE A 394 -1.76 -4.73 14.81
CA ILE A 394 -0.49 -4.82 15.56
C ILE A 394 -0.63 -5.84 16.69
N TYR A 395 -1.72 -5.78 17.45
CA TYR A 395 -2.03 -6.73 18.52
C TYR A 395 -2.18 -8.16 18.01
N ASP A 396 -2.83 -8.38 16.86
CA ASP A 396 -2.98 -9.71 16.25
C ASP A 396 -1.61 -10.33 15.91
N LEU A 397 -0.72 -9.54 15.29
CA LEU A 397 0.61 -9.99 14.89
C LEU A 397 1.52 -10.24 16.10
N LYS A 398 1.50 -9.35 17.10
CA LYS A 398 2.24 -9.53 18.36
C LYS A 398 1.66 -10.67 19.21
N THR A 399 0.36 -10.94 19.11
CA THR A 399 -0.24 -12.12 19.75
C THR A 399 0.17 -13.40 19.04
N PHE A 400 0.31 -13.38 17.71
CA PHE A 400 0.80 -14.54 16.95
C PHE A 400 2.25 -14.87 17.34
N ASN A 401 3.16 -13.89 17.24
CA ASN A 401 4.54 -14.02 17.68
C ASN A 401 4.95 -12.79 18.51
N PRO A 402 4.97 -12.90 19.86
CA PRO A 402 5.28 -11.80 20.77
C PRO A 402 6.75 -11.41 20.80
N ASP A 403 7.62 -12.22 20.19
CA ASP A 403 9.07 -12.02 20.12
C ASP A 403 9.50 -11.27 18.86
N ASN A 404 8.55 -10.90 17.99
CA ASN A 404 8.81 -10.17 16.75
C ASN A 404 8.36 -8.69 16.79
N PRO A 405 9.17 -7.77 16.26
CA PRO A 405 8.76 -6.39 16.04
C PRO A 405 7.73 -6.23 14.92
N VAL A 406 6.86 -5.23 15.07
CA VAL A 406 5.91 -4.77 14.06
C VAL A 406 6.33 -3.40 13.52
N ASN A 407 6.62 -3.37 12.23
CA ASN A 407 6.90 -2.19 11.43
C ASN A 407 5.61 -1.70 10.75
N VAL A 408 5.33 -0.39 10.80
CA VAL A 408 4.26 0.23 10.02
C VAL A 408 4.87 1.16 8.97
N LYS A 409 4.64 0.82 7.70
CA LYS A 409 5.13 1.61 6.56
C LYS A 409 4.12 2.64 6.10
N LEU A 410 4.46 3.91 6.34
CA LEU A 410 3.74 5.11 5.95
C LEU A 410 4.43 5.79 4.75
N VAL A 411 3.78 6.81 4.20
CA VAL A 411 4.37 7.69 3.18
C VAL A 411 4.49 9.10 3.74
N SER A 412 5.55 9.80 3.37
CA SER A 412 5.73 11.21 3.66
C SER A 412 4.61 12.04 3.03
N GLU A 413 3.86 12.74 3.85
CA GLU A 413 2.84 13.75 3.50
C GLU A 413 2.65 14.70 4.69
N PRO A 414 2.00 15.88 4.53
CA PRO A 414 1.69 16.74 5.66
C PRO A 414 0.82 16.04 6.70
N GLY A 415 1.21 16.13 7.98
CA GLY A 415 0.47 15.50 9.09
C GLY A 415 0.93 14.07 9.41
N VAL A 416 1.88 13.50 8.65
CA VAL A 416 2.44 12.17 8.93
C VAL A 416 3.04 12.07 10.33
N GLY A 417 3.55 13.17 10.89
CA GLY A 417 4.07 13.15 12.26
C GLY A 417 3.00 12.90 13.32
N VAL A 418 1.80 13.44 13.13
CA VAL A 418 0.64 13.18 14.01
C VAL A 418 0.21 11.72 13.91
N ILE A 419 0.16 11.19 12.68
CA ILE A 419 -0.14 9.78 12.43
C ILE A 419 0.91 8.89 13.11
N ALA A 420 2.20 9.20 12.98
CA ALA A 420 3.28 8.45 13.59
C ALA A 420 3.20 8.40 15.13
N VAL A 421 2.78 9.49 15.78
CA VAL A 421 2.50 9.48 17.23
C VAL A 421 1.35 8.51 17.56
N GLY A 422 0.29 8.49 16.75
CA GLY A 422 -0.80 7.52 16.88
C GLY A 422 -0.31 6.07 16.70
N VAL A 423 0.52 5.82 15.69
CA VAL A 423 1.12 4.51 15.39
C VAL A 423 2.01 4.02 16.54
N ALA A 424 2.81 4.91 17.13
CA ALA A 424 3.61 4.58 18.31
C ALA A 424 2.71 4.23 19.51
N LYS A 425 1.61 4.95 19.74
CA LYS A 425 0.62 4.64 20.79
C LYS A 425 -0.14 3.34 20.53
N ALA A 426 -0.34 2.98 19.26
CA ALA A 426 -0.93 1.72 18.83
C ALA A 426 -0.01 0.51 19.07
N GLY A 427 1.26 0.74 19.45
CA GLY A 427 2.21 -0.28 19.87
C GLY A 427 3.11 -0.81 18.76
N ALA A 428 3.29 -0.08 17.65
CA ALA A 428 4.31 -0.40 16.66
C ALA A 428 5.72 -0.27 17.27
N ASP A 429 6.69 -1.03 16.74
CA ASP A 429 8.10 -0.98 17.18
C ASP A 429 8.98 -0.22 16.18
N VAL A 430 8.56 -0.18 14.91
CA VAL A 430 9.26 0.52 13.83
C VAL A 430 8.23 1.30 13.00
N ILE A 431 8.57 2.51 12.58
CA ILE A 431 7.78 3.30 11.63
C ILE A 431 8.67 3.59 10.42
N THR A 432 8.28 3.09 9.24
CA THR A 432 8.96 3.43 7.99
C THR A 432 8.29 4.65 7.35
N ILE A 433 9.05 5.72 7.09
CA ILE A 433 8.61 6.88 6.31
C ILE A 433 9.15 6.75 4.88
N ALA A 434 8.26 6.46 3.93
CA ALA A 434 8.62 6.35 2.52
C ALA A 434 8.46 7.68 1.78
N GLY A 435 9.50 8.13 1.08
CA GLY A 435 9.43 9.30 0.20
C GLY A 435 8.77 9.03 -1.15
N SER A 436 8.27 10.09 -1.79
CA SER A 436 7.66 10.05 -3.15
C SER A 436 8.57 9.47 -4.23
N ASP A 437 9.89 9.53 -4.04
CA ASP A 437 10.92 8.95 -4.91
C ASP A 437 10.99 7.40 -4.90
N GLY A 438 10.10 6.73 -4.16
CA GLY A 438 10.03 5.27 -4.10
C GLY A 438 9.82 4.61 -5.47
N GLY A 439 10.52 3.49 -5.70
CA GLY A 439 10.34 2.68 -6.91
C GLY A 439 9.04 1.87 -6.92
N THR A 440 8.63 1.40 -8.09
CA THR A 440 7.48 0.48 -8.26
C THR A 440 7.61 -0.37 -9.51
N GLY A 441 7.07 -1.59 -9.44
CA GLY A 441 6.93 -2.47 -10.61
C GLY A 441 5.79 -2.05 -11.54
N ALA A 442 4.69 -1.52 -10.99
CA ALA A 442 3.52 -1.06 -11.72
C ALA A 442 2.73 -0.02 -10.90
N SER A 443 2.46 1.13 -11.51
CA SER A 443 1.69 2.23 -10.92
C SER A 443 1.21 3.20 -12.01
N PRO A 444 0.08 3.91 -11.82
CA PRO A 444 -0.30 5.01 -12.70
C PRO A 444 0.77 6.10 -12.70
N TRP A 445 1.01 6.70 -13.87
CA TRP A 445 1.92 7.84 -14.01
C TRP A 445 1.54 9.03 -13.13
N THR A 446 0.24 9.32 -13.03
CA THR A 446 -0.27 10.42 -12.19
C THR A 446 0.14 10.24 -10.73
N SER A 447 0.15 9.01 -10.22
CA SER A 447 0.53 8.73 -8.83
C SER A 447 2.05 8.76 -8.62
N ILE A 448 2.83 8.27 -9.59
CA ILE A 448 4.30 8.36 -9.54
C ILE A 448 4.76 9.83 -9.51
N LYS A 449 4.03 10.72 -10.18
CA LYS A 449 4.44 12.12 -10.38
C LYS A 449 3.81 13.11 -9.42
N HIS A 450 2.63 12.82 -8.88
CA HIS A 450 1.82 13.82 -8.16
C HIS A 450 1.28 13.35 -6.80
N ALA A 451 1.78 12.25 -6.24
CA ALA A 451 1.33 11.77 -4.94
C ALA A 451 2.50 11.41 -4.02
N GLY A 452 2.39 11.84 -2.76
CA GLY A 452 3.43 11.74 -1.75
C GLY A 452 4.44 12.90 -1.81
N SER A 453 5.17 13.07 -0.72
CA SER A 453 6.13 14.15 -0.51
C SER A 453 7.56 13.61 -0.39
N PRO A 454 8.59 14.46 -0.54
CA PRO A 454 9.97 14.08 -0.25
C PRO A 454 10.11 13.54 1.19
N TRP A 455 10.95 12.53 1.39
CA TRP A 455 11.10 11.90 2.70
C TRP A 455 11.74 12.84 3.71
N GLU A 456 12.53 13.81 3.27
CA GLU A 456 13.20 14.82 4.12
C GLU A 456 12.18 15.59 4.96
N LEU A 457 11.04 15.94 4.35
CA LEU A 457 9.94 16.66 5.01
C LEU A 457 9.23 15.76 6.04
N GLY A 458 8.77 14.58 5.62
CA GLY A 458 7.99 13.68 6.47
C GLY A 458 8.82 13.02 7.58
N LEU A 459 10.09 12.72 7.33
CA LEU A 459 11.00 12.17 8.33
C LEU A 459 11.26 13.17 9.45
N SER A 460 11.61 14.41 9.09
CA SER A 460 11.85 15.48 10.07
C SER A 460 10.59 15.77 10.88
N GLU A 461 9.43 15.90 10.23
CA GLU A 461 8.13 16.08 10.90
C GLU A 461 7.82 14.93 11.87
N THR A 462 8.01 13.69 11.44
CA THR A 462 7.79 12.49 12.25
C THR A 462 8.69 12.45 13.47
N HIS A 463 9.98 12.70 13.26
CA HIS A 463 10.97 12.69 14.33
C HIS A 463 10.65 13.74 15.39
N GLN A 464 10.42 14.98 14.96
CA GLN A 464 10.08 16.10 15.85
C GLN A 464 8.79 15.82 16.64
N ALA A 465 7.72 15.37 15.97
CA ALA A 465 6.45 15.09 16.61
C ALA A 465 6.57 13.98 17.69
N LEU A 466 7.33 12.92 17.41
CA LEU A 466 7.56 11.84 18.37
C LEU A 466 8.38 12.30 19.59
N VAL A 467 9.37 13.16 19.39
CA VAL A 467 10.18 13.74 20.48
C VAL A 467 9.31 14.63 21.36
N GLU A 468 8.57 15.57 20.75
CA GLU A 468 7.69 16.50 21.47
C GLU A 468 6.59 15.79 22.27
N ASN A 469 6.17 14.61 21.82
CA ASN A 469 5.16 13.79 22.50
C ASN A 469 5.74 12.72 23.44
N ASN A 470 7.05 12.69 23.69
CA ASN A 470 7.72 11.66 24.51
C ASN A 470 7.44 10.22 24.05
N MET A 471 7.37 10.02 22.73
CA MET A 471 7.12 8.72 22.09
C MET A 471 8.32 8.22 21.29
N ARG A 472 9.36 9.04 21.09
CA ARG A 472 10.52 8.70 20.25
C ARG A 472 11.32 7.49 20.77
N ASP A 473 11.34 7.25 22.08
CA ASP A 473 11.98 6.08 22.69
C ASP A 473 11.22 4.77 22.46
N LYS A 474 9.95 4.84 22.03
CA LYS A 474 9.09 3.67 21.82
C LYS A 474 9.26 3.01 20.45
N VAL A 475 9.77 3.75 19.48
CA VAL A 475 9.85 3.30 18.09
C VAL A 475 11.23 3.56 17.50
N LEU A 476 11.61 2.74 16.52
CA LEU A 476 12.66 3.07 15.58
C LEU A 476 12.05 3.72 14.34
N LEU A 477 12.73 4.72 13.77
CA LEU A 477 12.37 5.33 12.51
C LEU A 477 13.21 4.72 11.39
N GLU A 478 12.56 4.14 10.40
CA GLU A 478 13.18 3.75 9.14
C GLU A 478 12.79 4.75 8.05
N VAL A 479 13.70 5.07 7.14
CA VAL A 479 13.38 5.89 5.96
C VAL A 479 13.72 5.14 4.69
N ASP A 480 12.85 5.23 3.68
CA ASP A 480 13.17 4.82 2.31
C ASP A 480 12.62 5.81 1.28
N GLY A 481 12.96 5.62 0.01
CA GLY A 481 12.56 6.51 -1.09
C GLY A 481 13.74 7.21 -1.75
N GLY A 482 14.47 6.48 -2.59
CA GLY A 482 15.52 7.06 -3.42
C GLY A 482 16.83 7.36 -2.69
N LEU A 483 17.17 6.63 -1.62
CA LEU A 483 18.52 6.62 -1.04
C LEU A 483 19.49 5.95 -2.03
N ARG A 484 20.60 6.62 -2.33
CA ARG A 484 21.55 6.23 -3.38
C ARG A 484 23.01 6.29 -2.92
N SER A 485 23.30 7.00 -1.84
CA SER A 485 24.65 7.29 -1.40
C SER A 485 24.80 7.25 0.13
N PRO A 486 26.04 7.19 0.64
CA PRO A 486 26.34 7.38 2.05
C PRO A 486 25.88 8.75 2.57
N LYS A 487 25.99 9.79 1.72
CA LYS A 487 25.51 11.15 2.05
C LYS A 487 24.02 11.16 2.36
N ASP A 488 23.20 10.44 1.58
CA ASP A 488 21.77 10.32 1.86
C ASP A 488 21.51 9.68 3.23
N VAL A 489 22.30 8.66 3.61
CA VAL A 489 22.20 7.99 4.92
C VAL A 489 22.55 8.96 6.06
N ILE A 490 23.62 9.74 5.91
CA ILE A 490 24.01 10.74 6.92
C ILE A 490 22.94 11.82 7.08
N ILE A 491 22.43 12.37 5.98
CA ILE A 491 21.32 13.36 6.01
C ILE A 491 20.10 12.75 6.70
N ALA A 492 19.70 11.53 6.33
CA ALA A 492 18.59 10.83 6.97
C ALA A 492 18.80 10.63 8.48
N THR A 493 20.02 10.33 8.90
CA THR A 493 20.37 10.14 10.32
C THR A 493 20.18 11.44 11.09
N LEU A 494 20.76 12.54 10.58
CA LEU A 494 20.67 13.85 11.19
C LEU A 494 19.22 14.35 11.28
N LEU A 495 18.38 14.01 10.30
CA LEU A 495 16.94 14.29 10.31
C LEU A 495 16.11 13.34 11.20
N GLY A 496 16.71 12.28 11.77
CA GLY A 496 16.11 11.47 12.83
C GLY A 496 15.93 9.97 12.57
N ALA A 497 16.40 9.43 11.44
CA ALA A 497 16.27 8.01 11.10
C ALA A 497 17.25 7.10 11.89
N ASP A 498 16.76 5.93 12.32
CA ASP A 498 17.55 4.84 12.92
C ASP A 498 18.01 3.78 11.90
N ARG A 499 17.21 3.61 10.82
CA ARG A 499 17.35 2.57 9.77
C ARG A 499 17.12 3.15 8.38
N TYR A 500 17.70 2.49 7.36
CA TYR A 500 17.73 2.99 5.98
C TYR A 500 17.34 1.88 5.00
N GLY A 501 16.22 2.09 4.30
CA GLY A 501 15.67 1.18 3.32
C GLY A 501 16.09 1.52 1.88
N PHE A 502 16.56 0.50 1.16
CA PHE A 502 17.03 0.61 -0.22
C PHE A 502 16.19 -0.28 -1.14
N GLY A 503 15.51 0.33 -2.11
CA GLY A 503 14.73 -0.39 -3.12
C GLY A 503 15.44 -0.47 -4.48
N THR A 504 15.46 0.64 -5.22
CA THR A 504 16.02 0.68 -6.58
C THR A 504 17.53 0.44 -6.61
N LEU A 505 18.30 1.00 -5.67
CA LEU A 505 19.76 0.93 -5.66
C LEU A 505 20.32 -0.52 -5.74
N PRO A 506 19.89 -1.47 -4.89
CA PRO A 506 20.36 -2.85 -4.99
C PRO A 506 19.88 -3.55 -6.28
N LEU A 507 18.74 -3.18 -6.86
CA LEU A 507 18.34 -3.68 -8.20
C LEU A 507 19.28 -3.17 -9.30
N LEU A 508 19.77 -1.93 -9.20
CA LEU A 508 20.78 -1.40 -10.12
C LEU A 508 22.08 -2.18 -10.00
N ALA A 509 22.51 -2.51 -8.77
CA ALA A 509 23.69 -3.33 -8.50
C ALA A 509 23.58 -4.73 -9.12
N LEU A 510 22.38 -5.36 -9.05
CA LEU A 510 22.08 -6.64 -9.70
C LEU A 510 22.01 -6.56 -11.24
N GLY A 511 22.02 -5.36 -11.83
CA GLY A 511 22.07 -5.19 -13.29
C GLY A 511 20.89 -4.48 -13.93
N CYS A 512 19.96 -3.90 -13.17
CA CYS A 512 18.84 -3.14 -13.72
C CYS A 512 19.33 -1.97 -14.60
N LYS A 513 18.79 -1.86 -15.82
CA LYS A 513 19.17 -0.84 -16.81
C LYS A 513 18.28 0.42 -16.80
N MET A 514 17.35 0.54 -15.85
CA MET A 514 16.38 1.64 -15.76
C MET A 514 15.56 1.92 -17.05
N VAL A 515 15.22 0.87 -17.80
CA VAL A 515 14.41 1.00 -19.03
C VAL A 515 12.93 1.31 -18.76
N ARG A 516 12.48 1.14 -17.50
CA ARG A 516 11.11 1.41 -16.99
C ARG A 516 9.98 0.57 -17.61
N GLN A 517 10.29 -0.67 -18.00
CA GLN A 517 9.33 -1.63 -18.58
C GLN A 517 8.93 -2.74 -17.59
N CYS A 518 9.06 -2.49 -16.29
CA CYS A 518 8.82 -3.49 -15.24
C CYS A 518 7.39 -4.06 -15.27
N HIS A 519 6.43 -3.23 -15.70
CA HIS A 519 5.02 -3.56 -15.82
C HIS A 519 4.68 -4.32 -17.10
N GLU A 520 5.54 -4.31 -18.12
CA GLU A 520 5.30 -4.94 -19.43
C GLU A 520 5.71 -6.41 -19.47
N ASN A 521 6.34 -6.94 -18.41
CA ASN A 521 6.97 -8.26 -18.38
C ASN A 521 8.16 -8.44 -19.34
N THR A 522 8.64 -7.37 -19.97
CA THR A 522 9.69 -7.39 -21.01
C THR A 522 11.07 -7.00 -20.48
N CYS A 523 11.35 -7.25 -19.19
CA CYS A 523 12.62 -6.84 -18.57
C CYS A 523 13.83 -7.45 -19.32
N PRO A 524 14.73 -6.64 -19.89
CA PRO A 524 15.79 -7.15 -20.77
C PRO A 524 16.93 -7.87 -20.03
N VAL A 525 16.89 -7.87 -18.69
CA VAL A 525 17.95 -8.39 -17.81
C VAL A 525 17.40 -9.34 -16.74
N GLY A 526 16.18 -9.85 -16.92
CA GLY A 526 15.62 -10.89 -16.05
C GLY A 526 15.31 -10.47 -14.62
N ILE A 527 15.20 -9.17 -14.31
CA ILE A 527 14.94 -8.67 -12.95
C ILE A 527 13.45 -8.52 -12.65
N ALA A 528 12.69 -7.89 -13.55
CA ALA A 528 11.29 -7.51 -13.32
C ALA A 528 10.35 -8.19 -14.32
N THR A 529 10.48 -9.51 -14.46
CA THR A 529 9.75 -10.34 -15.43
C THR A 529 9.52 -11.74 -14.86
N GLN A 530 8.42 -12.37 -15.27
CA GLN A 530 8.12 -13.79 -15.05
C GLN A 530 8.32 -14.62 -16.31
N ASP A 531 8.66 -14.00 -17.46
CA ASP A 531 9.01 -14.74 -18.67
C ASP A 531 10.31 -15.52 -18.47
N GLU A 532 10.27 -16.84 -18.63
CA GLU A 532 11.41 -17.73 -18.38
C GLU A 532 12.62 -17.41 -19.27
N ASN A 533 12.40 -17.07 -20.54
CA ASN A 533 13.47 -16.73 -21.48
C ASN A 533 14.17 -15.42 -21.11
N LEU A 534 13.42 -14.48 -20.52
CA LEU A 534 13.97 -13.23 -20.01
C LEU A 534 14.62 -13.40 -18.63
N ARG A 535 14.05 -14.24 -17.76
CA ARG A 535 14.65 -14.62 -16.46
C ARG A 535 16.01 -15.30 -16.66
N ALA A 536 16.14 -16.14 -17.68
CA ALA A 536 17.42 -16.78 -18.05
C ALA A 536 18.55 -15.77 -18.38
N LYS A 537 18.22 -14.49 -18.63
CA LYS A 537 19.19 -13.40 -18.86
C LYS A 537 19.65 -12.72 -17.56
N PHE A 538 19.14 -13.14 -16.40
CA PHE A 538 19.56 -12.61 -15.11
C PHE A 538 21.00 -13.02 -14.81
N VAL A 539 21.87 -12.03 -14.61
CA VAL A 539 23.31 -12.20 -14.33
C VAL A 539 23.71 -11.58 -12.99
N GLY A 540 22.72 -11.18 -12.17
CA GLY A 540 22.95 -10.58 -10.87
C GLY A 540 23.41 -11.63 -9.85
N ALA A 541 24.24 -11.22 -8.90
CA ALA A 541 24.75 -12.09 -7.85
C ALA A 541 24.62 -11.42 -6.46
N PRO A 542 24.34 -12.17 -5.38
CA PRO A 542 24.27 -11.63 -4.02
C PRO A 542 25.51 -10.79 -3.65
N GLU A 543 26.68 -11.20 -4.11
CA GLU A 543 27.97 -10.57 -3.83
C GLU A 543 28.03 -9.11 -4.33
N GLN A 544 27.34 -8.78 -5.43
CA GLN A 544 27.26 -7.40 -5.94
C GLN A 544 26.50 -6.49 -4.96
N VAL A 545 25.44 -7.02 -4.33
CA VAL A 545 24.64 -6.30 -3.34
C VAL A 545 25.41 -6.18 -2.02
N MET A 546 26.12 -7.24 -1.63
CA MET A 546 27.02 -7.20 -0.46
C MET A 546 28.12 -6.16 -0.65
N GLN A 547 28.74 -6.12 -1.83
CA GLN A 547 29.78 -5.14 -2.17
C GLN A 547 29.25 -3.71 -2.18
N LEU A 548 28.04 -3.48 -2.69
CA LEU A 548 27.35 -2.18 -2.59
C LEU A 548 27.25 -1.71 -1.14
N PHE A 549 26.71 -2.56 -0.25
CA PHE A 549 26.52 -2.16 1.15
C PHE A 549 27.85 -2.03 1.90
N LYS A 550 28.86 -2.79 1.51
CA LYS A 550 30.23 -2.62 2.02
C LYS A 550 30.76 -1.23 1.72
N PHE A 551 30.70 -0.77 0.46
CA PHE A 551 31.12 0.59 0.11
C PHE A 551 30.37 1.65 0.88
N ILE A 552 29.03 1.51 1.00
CA ILE A 552 28.22 2.47 1.73
C ILE A 552 28.62 2.53 3.21
N ALA A 553 28.83 1.37 3.85
CA ALA A 553 29.21 1.30 5.25
C ALA A 553 30.62 1.84 5.51
N GLU A 554 31.58 1.57 4.62
CA GLU A 554 32.93 2.14 4.69
C GLU A 554 32.91 3.67 4.59
N ASP A 555 32.11 4.24 3.70
CA ASP A 555 31.96 5.70 3.61
C ASP A 555 31.25 6.31 4.81
N ILE A 556 30.26 5.62 5.39
CA ILE A 556 29.62 6.06 6.62
C ILE A 556 30.64 6.15 7.75
N LYS A 557 31.56 5.20 7.88
CA LYS A 557 32.64 5.28 8.88
C LYS A 557 33.46 6.56 8.72
N SER A 558 33.84 6.90 7.48
CA SER A 558 34.54 8.16 7.20
C SER A 558 33.74 9.38 7.67
N TYR A 559 32.43 9.39 7.50
CA TYR A 559 31.58 10.46 8.05
C TYR A 559 31.55 10.47 9.57
N LEU A 560 31.48 9.30 10.24
CA LEU A 560 31.52 9.24 11.70
C LEU A 560 32.82 9.82 12.26
N ASP A 561 33.94 9.60 11.56
CA ASP A 561 35.23 10.22 11.90
C ASP A 561 35.20 11.75 11.74
N ILE A 562 34.61 12.27 10.66
CA ILE A 562 34.43 13.72 10.45
C ILE A 562 33.61 14.35 11.58
N PHE A 563 32.55 13.68 12.04
CA PHE A 563 31.74 14.14 13.17
C PHE A 563 32.34 13.80 14.54
N ASN A 564 33.48 13.08 14.58
CA ASN A 564 34.15 12.62 15.79
C ASN A 564 33.25 11.78 16.74
N VAL A 565 32.41 10.91 16.17
CA VAL A 565 31.52 10.00 16.91
C VAL A 565 31.81 8.53 16.59
N SER A 566 31.31 7.61 17.41
CA SER A 566 31.52 6.16 17.22
C SER A 566 30.29 5.42 16.68
N SER A 567 29.13 6.09 16.61
CA SER A 567 27.90 5.47 16.16
C SER A 567 27.03 6.46 15.40
N LEU A 568 26.31 5.97 14.38
CA LEU A 568 25.22 6.72 13.77
C LEU A 568 24.17 7.16 14.80
N ASN A 569 23.98 6.40 15.88
CA ASN A 569 23.04 6.77 16.95
C ASN A 569 23.39 8.10 17.61
N ASP A 570 24.66 8.50 17.62
CA ASP A 570 25.12 9.76 18.21
C ASP A 570 24.78 10.97 17.32
N LEU A 571 24.35 10.74 16.07
CA LEU A 571 23.96 11.78 15.12
C LEU A 571 22.43 11.94 14.99
N ILE A 572 21.64 11.05 15.58
CA ILE A 572 20.19 11.02 15.37
C ILE A 572 19.55 12.29 15.94
N GLY A 573 18.89 13.05 15.08
CA GLY A 573 18.15 14.27 15.46
C GLY A 573 19.02 15.52 15.64
N HIS A 574 20.32 15.44 15.34
CA HIS A 574 21.25 16.57 15.30
C HIS A 574 21.19 17.29 13.94
N ALA A 575 19.99 17.74 13.58
CA ALA A 575 19.73 18.36 12.28
C ALA A 575 20.47 19.71 12.10
N ASP A 576 20.95 20.33 13.18
CA ASP A 576 21.79 21.54 13.17
C ASP A 576 23.15 21.34 12.50
N LEU A 577 23.63 20.11 12.38
CA LEU A 577 24.90 19.79 11.70
C LEU A 577 24.78 19.84 10.17
N LEU A 578 23.57 19.98 9.64
CA LEU A 578 23.33 20.20 8.21
C LEU A 578 23.43 21.70 7.89
N GLY A 579 24.15 22.02 6.81
CA GLY A 579 24.10 23.34 6.19
C GLY A 579 23.11 23.40 5.03
N LEU A 580 22.90 24.60 4.49
CA LEU A 580 22.09 24.84 3.30
C LEU A 580 22.96 25.48 2.20
N LYS A 581 22.77 25.05 0.95
CA LYS A 581 23.37 25.71 -0.20
C LYS A 581 22.88 27.16 -0.32
N VAL A 582 23.78 28.06 -0.71
CA VAL A 582 23.43 29.44 -1.06
C VAL A 582 23.02 29.47 -2.52
N MET A 583 21.79 29.92 -2.79
CA MET A 583 21.23 30.06 -4.15
C MET A 583 20.44 31.36 -4.25
N ASP A 584 20.19 31.82 -5.48
CA ASP A 584 19.47 33.07 -5.78
C ASP A 584 17.93 32.98 -5.59
N ASN A 585 17.42 31.86 -5.07
CA ASN A 585 15.99 31.67 -4.76
C ASN A 585 15.77 31.37 -3.27
N ASN A 586 14.51 31.46 -2.82
CA ASN A 586 14.15 31.27 -1.42
C ASN A 586 14.02 29.80 -0.99
N LEU A 587 14.10 28.84 -1.91
CA LEU A 587 13.84 27.43 -1.62
C LEU A 587 14.81 26.87 -0.56
N PRO A 588 16.16 26.96 -0.70
CA PRO A 588 17.07 26.49 0.36
C PRO A 588 16.81 27.18 1.70
N LYS A 589 16.61 28.50 1.70
CA LYS A 589 16.37 29.27 2.93
C LYS A 589 15.10 28.80 3.66
N SER A 590 14.06 28.41 2.93
CA SER A 590 12.80 27.92 3.53
C SER A 590 12.96 26.60 4.30
N LEU A 591 14.00 25.81 4.01
CA LEU A 591 14.26 24.51 4.62
C LEU A 591 14.86 24.58 6.03
N HIS A 592 15.19 25.78 6.54
CA HIS A 592 15.76 25.95 7.89
C HIS A 592 14.91 25.31 9.00
N LYS A 593 13.59 25.20 8.82
CA LYS A 593 12.67 24.55 9.77
C LYS A 593 12.93 23.06 9.94
N LEU A 594 13.54 22.42 8.94
CA LEU A 594 13.93 21.00 9.00
C LEU A 594 15.19 20.79 9.84
N LEU A 595 16.00 21.85 10.02
CA LEU A 595 17.30 21.83 10.67
C LEU A 595 17.22 22.09 12.18
N ARG A 596 16.04 21.88 12.78
CA ARG A 596 15.82 22.02 14.21
C ARG A 596 16.30 20.78 14.93
N ASN A 597 17.15 20.96 15.94
CA ASN A 597 17.53 19.87 16.83
C ASN A 597 16.33 19.34 17.62
N ALA A 598 16.16 18.03 17.58
CA ALA A 598 15.12 17.31 18.29
C ALA A 598 15.70 16.01 18.88
N VAL A 599 16.51 16.13 19.92
CA VAL A 599 17.13 14.95 20.56
C VAL A 599 16.22 14.45 21.68
N SER A 600 15.98 13.14 21.75
CA SER A 600 15.20 12.55 22.84
C SER A 600 16.07 12.35 24.08
N ASP A 601 15.57 12.75 25.24
CA ASP A 601 16.24 12.51 26.54
C ASP A 601 16.34 11.01 26.88
N LYS A 602 15.47 10.19 26.31
CA LYS A 602 15.40 8.75 26.56
C LYS A 602 15.88 7.99 25.33
N LYS A 603 16.85 7.10 25.53
CA LYS A 603 17.27 6.15 24.50
C LYS A 603 16.21 5.05 24.37
N ASN A 604 15.99 4.59 23.13
CA ASN A 604 15.16 3.42 22.88
C ASN A 604 15.78 2.20 23.62
N PRO A 605 14.99 1.47 24.43
CA PRO A 605 15.50 0.37 25.26
C PRO A 605 15.78 -0.93 24.46
N GLY A 606 15.58 -0.91 23.14
CA GLY A 606 15.53 -2.09 22.30
C GLY A 606 14.12 -2.65 22.20
N PHE A 607 14.01 -3.82 21.57
CA PHE A 607 12.73 -4.49 21.40
C PHE A 607 12.16 -4.95 22.75
N ILE A 608 10.89 -4.62 23.01
CA ILE A 608 10.15 -5.05 24.19
C ILE A 608 9.13 -6.10 23.76
N ARG A 609 9.23 -7.29 24.34
CA ARG A 609 8.30 -8.39 24.11
C ARG A 609 6.88 -7.99 24.50
N HIS A 610 5.90 -8.39 23.69
CA HIS A 610 4.49 -8.13 23.95
C HIS A 610 3.93 -8.97 25.13
N ASP A 611 3.07 -8.34 25.93
CA ASP A 611 2.31 -9.01 26.99
C ASP A 611 1.05 -9.68 26.43
N GLU A 612 0.97 -10.99 26.60
CA GLU A 612 -0.14 -11.80 26.09
C GLU A 612 -1.40 -11.68 26.98
N GLY A 613 -2.58 -11.67 26.34
CA GLY A 613 -3.87 -11.75 27.03
C GLY A 613 -4.00 -13.02 27.89
N ARG A 614 -4.65 -12.89 29.06
CA ARG A 614 -4.75 -13.97 30.06
C ARG A 614 -5.35 -15.26 29.50
N LEU A 615 -6.47 -15.18 28.79
CA LEU A 615 -7.14 -16.34 28.21
C LEU A 615 -6.29 -16.98 27.11
N SER A 616 -5.75 -16.16 26.19
CA SER A 616 -4.87 -16.60 25.10
C SER A 616 -3.69 -17.43 25.63
N ARG A 617 -2.96 -16.89 26.61
CA ARG A 617 -1.81 -17.58 27.24
C ARG A 617 -2.22 -18.91 27.88
N ARG A 618 -3.37 -18.94 28.57
CA ARG A 618 -3.86 -20.15 29.24
C ARG A 618 -4.21 -21.25 28.24
N LEU A 619 -5.00 -20.91 27.21
CA LEU A 619 -5.36 -21.84 26.13
C LEU A 619 -4.11 -22.41 25.47
N THR A 620 -3.16 -21.55 25.07
CA THR A 620 -1.91 -21.97 24.45
C THR A 620 -1.12 -22.90 25.38
N SER A 621 -0.98 -22.58 26.66
CA SER A 621 -0.22 -23.43 27.59
C SER A 621 -0.82 -24.83 27.74
N GLU A 622 -2.15 -24.94 27.82
CA GLU A 622 -2.83 -26.23 27.96
C GLU A 622 -2.70 -27.07 26.68
N ILE A 623 -2.84 -26.45 25.52
CA ILE A 623 -2.70 -27.10 24.21
C ILE A 623 -1.27 -27.56 23.97
N MET A 624 -0.28 -26.70 24.22
CA MET A 624 1.13 -27.06 24.05
C MET A 624 1.55 -28.20 24.99
N LYS A 625 0.90 -28.32 26.16
CA LYS A 625 1.08 -29.48 27.05
C LYS A 625 0.47 -30.75 26.45
N GLY A 626 -0.76 -30.69 25.95
CA GLY A 626 -1.42 -31.82 25.29
C GLY A 626 -0.65 -32.33 24.07
N LEU A 627 -0.16 -31.42 23.22
CA LEU A 627 0.68 -31.75 22.06
C LEU A 627 1.97 -32.46 22.46
N LYS A 628 2.65 -32.01 23.53
CA LYS A 628 3.84 -32.70 24.06
C LYS A 628 3.53 -34.09 24.60
N SER A 629 2.32 -34.29 25.12
CA SER A 629 1.83 -35.58 25.58
C SER A 629 1.22 -36.44 24.47
N GLN A 630 1.18 -35.95 23.22
CA GLN A 630 0.52 -36.62 22.08
C GLN A 630 -0.96 -36.93 22.34
N GLU A 631 -1.67 -36.01 23.02
CA GLU A 631 -3.09 -36.14 23.35
C GLU A 631 -3.91 -34.97 22.79
N SER A 632 -5.09 -35.28 22.25
CA SER A 632 -6.08 -34.28 21.88
C SER A 632 -6.54 -33.50 23.11
N THR A 633 -6.69 -32.18 22.98
CA THR A 633 -7.05 -31.32 24.11
C THR A 633 -8.48 -30.80 23.99
N ILE A 634 -9.28 -30.97 25.04
CA ILE A 634 -10.66 -30.44 25.12
C ILE A 634 -10.71 -29.39 26.23
N ILE A 635 -11.10 -28.17 25.88
CA ILE A 635 -11.02 -27.01 26.78
C ILE A 635 -12.35 -26.26 26.81
N GLN A 636 -12.75 -25.79 28.00
CA GLN A 636 -13.93 -24.95 28.18
C GLN A 636 -13.63 -23.72 29.06
N TYR A 637 -13.92 -22.52 28.55
CA TYR A 637 -13.75 -21.27 29.30
C TYR A 637 -14.84 -20.23 28.96
N PRO A 638 -15.17 -19.31 29.88
CA PRO A 638 -15.89 -18.09 29.52
C PRO A 638 -15.00 -17.19 28.64
N ILE A 639 -15.63 -16.39 27.78
CA ILE A 639 -14.96 -15.37 26.96
C ILE A 639 -15.69 -14.02 27.06
N SER A 640 -14.92 -12.94 27.05
CA SER A 640 -15.40 -11.56 27.03
C SER A 640 -14.90 -10.80 25.81
N ASN A 641 -15.50 -9.63 25.54
CA ASN A 641 -15.12 -8.83 24.37
C ASN A 641 -13.70 -8.24 24.48
N GLU A 642 -13.09 -8.28 25.67
CA GLU A 642 -11.70 -7.90 25.93
C GLU A 642 -10.70 -8.99 25.49
N ASP A 643 -11.17 -10.23 25.37
CA ASP A 643 -10.38 -11.39 24.91
C ASP A 643 -10.28 -11.37 23.39
N ARG A 644 -9.24 -10.69 22.89
CA ARG A 644 -8.98 -10.46 21.46
C ARG A 644 -7.98 -11.46 20.90
N SER A 645 -8.10 -11.74 19.60
CA SER A 645 -7.13 -12.55 18.84
C SER A 645 -6.94 -13.99 19.35
N ILE A 646 -7.98 -14.54 20.00
CA ILE A 646 -7.97 -15.93 20.48
C ILE A 646 -7.78 -16.88 19.30
N GLY A 647 -6.77 -17.75 19.38
CA GLY A 647 -6.34 -18.63 18.29
C GLY A 647 -4.96 -18.27 17.73
N ALA A 648 -4.65 -16.98 17.61
CA ALA A 648 -3.42 -16.52 16.95
C ALA A 648 -2.15 -17.04 17.63
N ARG A 649 -2.08 -16.94 18.97
CA ARG A 649 -0.92 -17.42 19.75
C ARG A 649 -0.71 -18.92 19.64
N ILE A 650 -1.81 -19.69 19.60
CA ILE A 650 -1.77 -21.16 19.47
C ILE A 650 -1.14 -21.52 18.13
N SER A 651 -1.63 -20.92 17.04
CA SER A 651 -1.04 -21.11 15.72
C SER A 651 0.41 -20.68 15.64
N GLY A 652 0.77 -19.55 16.25
CA GLY A 652 2.15 -19.06 16.26
C GLY A 652 3.11 -20.06 16.90
N GLU A 653 2.80 -20.54 18.10
CA GLU A 653 3.60 -21.56 18.79
C GLU A 653 3.72 -22.85 17.97
N VAL A 654 2.62 -23.33 17.40
CA VAL A 654 2.61 -24.54 16.59
C VAL A 654 3.45 -24.38 15.32
N SER A 655 3.32 -23.26 14.61
CA SER A 655 4.10 -22.99 13.38
C SER A 655 5.59 -22.82 13.68
N MET A 656 5.94 -22.05 14.71
CA MET A 656 7.36 -21.81 15.06
C MET A 656 8.05 -23.08 15.55
N GLN A 657 7.34 -23.96 16.26
CA GLN A 657 7.88 -25.25 16.72
C GLN A 657 7.70 -26.38 15.69
N ASN A 658 7.14 -26.08 14.52
CA ASN A 658 6.83 -27.05 13.46
C ASN A 658 5.96 -28.24 13.92
N LEU A 659 5.02 -27.99 14.84
CA LEU A 659 4.14 -29.00 15.44
C LEU A 659 2.82 -29.23 14.67
N GLY A 660 2.79 -28.81 13.40
CA GLY A 660 1.58 -28.84 12.58
C GLY A 660 1.06 -30.26 12.33
N LYS A 661 1.94 -31.25 12.25
CA LYS A 661 1.55 -32.65 12.03
C LYS A 661 0.95 -33.25 13.29
N GLU A 662 1.59 -33.00 14.43
CA GLU A 662 1.18 -33.43 15.75
C GLU A 662 -0.20 -32.87 16.11
N LEU A 663 -0.45 -31.60 15.77
CA LEU A 663 -1.74 -30.96 15.98
C LEU A 663 -2.84 -31.53 15.08
N LYS A 664 -2.52 -31.95 13.84
CA LYS A 664 -3.49 -32.65 12.98
C LYS A 664 -3.85 -34.02 13.53
N THR A 665 -2.86 -34.77 14.02
CA THR A 665 -3.09 -36.09 14.64
C THR A 665 -3.85 -35.98 15.97
N ASN A 666 -3.56 -34.95 16.76
CA ASN A 666 -4.13 -34.72 18.09
C ASN A 666 -4.84 -33.35 18.12
N PRO A 667 -6.02 -33.23 17.51
CA PRO A 667 -6.72 -31.97 17.39
C PRO A 667 -7.15 -31.40 18.73
N THR A 668 -7.35 -30.09 18.75
CA THR A 668 -7.81 -29.33 19.90
C THR A 668 -9.26 -28.89 19.68
N TYR A 669 -10.07 -28.98 20.74
CA TYR A 669 -11.47 -28.58 20.75
C TYR A 669 -11.70 -27.59 21.89
N ILE A 670 -11.89 -26.32 21.53
CA ILE A 670 -12.00 -25.22 22.48
C ILE A 670 -13.43 -24.69 22.41
N SER A 671 -14.20 -24.92 23.48
CA SER A 671 -15.56 -24.40 23.60
C SER A 671 -15.59 -23.19 24.54
N LEU A 672 -16.06 -22.06 24.01
CA LEU A 672 -16.13 -20.79 24.72
C LEU A 672 -17.57 -20.31 24.82
N SER A 673 -17.89 -19.60 25.89
CA SER A 673 -19.24 -19.05 26.13
C SER A 673 -19.17 -17.58 26.51
N GLY A 674 -19.89 -16.73 25.79
CA GLY A 674 -19.91 -15.28 25.99
C GLY A 674 -19.77 -14.49 24.68
N ALA A 675 -19.15 -13.31 24.75
CA ALA A 675 -18.95 -12.46 23.58
C ALA A 675 -17.46 -12.39 23.24
N ALA A 676 -17.03 -12.89 22.08
CA ALA A 676 -15.62 -12.84 21.69
C ALA A 676 -15.20 -11.45 21.21
N GLY A 677 -14.01 -11.00 21.58
CA GLY A 677 -13.42 -9.76 21.07
C GLY A 677 -13.07 -9.83 19.58
N GLN A 678 -12.42 -8.77 19.09
CA GLN A 678 -11.94 -8.68 17.71
C GLN A 678 -10.98 -9.82 17.36
N SER A 679 -10.96 -10.22 16.09
CA SER A 679 -10.02 -11.20 15.54
C SER A 679 -10.14 -12.61 16.15
N PHE A 680 -11.36 -13.03 16.53
CA PHE A 680 -11.60 -14.39 17.02
C PHE A 680 -11.25 -15.44 15.97
N GLY A 681 -10.36 -16.37 16.30
CA GLY A 681 -9.86 -17.37 15.37
C GLY A 681 -8.93 -16.82 14.30
N ALA A 682 -8.29 -15.66 14.52
CA ALA A 682 -7.30 -15.15 13.58
C ALA A 682 -6.11 -16.12 13.43
N PHE A 683 -5.70 -16.34 12.19
CA PHE A 683 -4.57 -17.18 11.78
C PHE A 683 -4.62 -18.63 12.28
N ILE A 684 -5.81 -19.16 12.63
CA ILE A 684 -5.90 -20.57 13.03
C ILE A 684 -5.51 -21.50 11.88
N ARG A 685 -5.04 -22.69 12.23
CA ARG A 685 -4.61 -23.75 11.30
C ARG A 685 -5.34 -25.05 11.59
N ASP A 686 -5.18 -26.02 10.70
CA ASP A 686 -5.73 -27.37 10.84
C ASP A 686 -5.40 -27.99 12.20
N GLY A 687 -6.40 -28.64 12.80
CA GLY A 687 -6.35 -29.20 14.14
C GLY A 687 -6.72 -28.22 15.26
N ILE A 688 -6.97 -26.94 14.96
CA ILE A 688 -7.59 -25.99 15.91
C ILE A 688 -9.08 -25.88 15.62
N ASN A 689 -9.92 -26.25 16.59
CA ASN A 689 -11.38 -26.17 16.47
C ASN A 689 -11.96 -25.28 17.56
N LEU A 690 -12.55 -24.16 17.16
CA LEU A 690 -13.15 -23.17 18.05
C LEU A 690 -14.67 -23.24 17.98
N LYS A 691 -15.34 -23.42 19.13
CA LYS A 691 -16.80 -23.36 19.24
C LYS A 691 -17.20 -22.26 20.21
N LEU A 692 -17.92 -21.24 19.72
CA LEU A 692 -18.43 -20.14 20.52
C LEU A 692 -19.94 -20.25 20.69
N ILE A 693 -20.40 -20.32 21.93
CA ILE A 693 -21.81 -20.16 22.29
C ILE A 693 -21.99 -18.70 22.72
N GLY A 694 -22.57 -17.89 21.84
CA GLY A 694 -22.70 -16.44 22.01
C GLY A 694 -22.47 -15.68 20.70
N SER A 695 -21.74 -14.57 20.73
CA SER A 695 -21.51 -13.69 19.57
C SER A 695 -20.06 -13.28 19.45
N ALA A 696 -19.59 -12.98 18.24
CA ALA A 696 -18.25 -12.45 18.01
C ALA A 696 -18.30 -11.03 17.44
N ASN A 697 -17.24 -10.25 17.62
CA ASN A 697 -17.08 -8.96 16.94
C ASN A 697 -16.52 -9.15 15.52
N ASP A 698 -15.80 -8.17 14.99
CA ASP A 698 -15.22 -8.15 13.65
C ASP A 698 -14.04 -9.13 13.51
N TYR A 699 -13.69 -9.40 12.24
CA TYR A 699 -12.48 -10.14 11.84
C TYR A 699 -12.42 -11.61 12.25
N VAL A 700 -13.58 -12.27 12.46
CA VAL A 700 -13.62 -13.71 12.73
C VAL A 700 -12.92 -14.47 11.59
N GLY A 701 -11.98 -15.35 11.95
CA GLY A 701 -11.22 -16.15 10.99
C GLY A 701 -10.32 -15.33 10.04
N LYS A 702 -9.92 -14.11 10.44
CA LYS A 702 -8.95 -13.29 9.71
C LYS A 702 -7.67 -14.08 9.43
N GLY A 703 -7.28 -14.16 8.16
CA GLY A 703 -6.09 -14.91 7.73
C GLY A 703 -6.07 -16.38 8.14
N MET A 704 -7.23 -16.99 8.38
CA MET A 704 -7.33 -18.41 8.75
C MET A 704 -6.70 -19.28 7.64
N GLY A 705 -5.80 -20.19 8.02
CA GLY A 705 -5.11 -21.11 7.12
C GLY A 705 -5.63 -22.56 7.19
N GLY A 706 -6.59 -22.85 8.07
CA GLY A 706 -7.10 -24.19 8.32
C GLY A 706 -7.97 -24.25 9.57
N GLY A 707 -8.37 -25.44 9.99
CA GLY A 707 -9.14 -25.64 11.22
C GLY A 707 -10.62 -25.24 11.10
N SER A 708 -11.32 -25.12 12.22
CA SER A 708 -12.76 -24.81 12.23
C SER A 708 -13.17 -23.77 13.27
N ILE A 709 -14.15 -22.94 12.90
CA ILE A 709 -14.81 -21.97 13.78
C ILE A 709 -16.32 -22.17 13.68
N THR A 710 -16.97 -22.39 14.81
CA THR A 710 -18.42 -22.53 14.92
C THR A 710 -18.98 -21.49 15.88
N ILE A 711 -19.95 -20.68 15.45
CA ILE A 711 -20.62 -19.67 16.29
C ILE A 711 -22.12 -19.96 16.35
N ILE A 712 -22.62 -20.13 17.57
CA ILE A 712 -24.03 -20.40 17.87
C ILE A 712 -24.54 -19.29 18.80
N PRO A 713 -25.41 -18.39 18.33
CA PRO A 713 -25.99 -17.34 19.16
C PRO A 713 -26.72 -17.87 20.40
N GLN A 714 -26.52 -17.22 21.54
CA GLN A 714 -27.14 -17.60 22.81
C GLN A 714 -28.45 -16.82 23.06
N GLY A 715 -29.52 -17.54 23.44
CA GLY A 715 -30.81 -16.98 23.89
C GLY A 715 -31.95 -17.16 22.88
N THR A 716 -33.18 -17.41 23.36
CA THR A 716 -34.37 -17.64 22.51
C THR A 716 -34.78 -16.43 21.66
N LYS A 717 -34.47 -15.21 22.12
CA LYS A 717 -34.61 -13.97 21.33
C LYS A 717 -33.53 -13.78 20.26
N ASN A 718 -32.44 -14.55 20.34
CA ASN A 718 -31.30 -14.54 19.44
C ASN A 718 -31.27 -15.76 18.50
N LYS A 719 -32.23 -16.69 18.59
CA LYS A 719 -32.48 -17.66 17.51
C LYS A 719 -32.98 -16.85 16.30
N GLY A 720 -32.13 -16.69 15.30
CA GLY A 720 -32.32 -15.71 14.22
C GLY A 720 -31.79 -14.31 14.55
N ALA A 721 -30.78 -14.18 15.44
CA ALA A 721 -30.16 -12.91 15.80
C ALA A 721 -29.81 -12.08 14.56
N TYR A 722 -30.10 -10.77 14.64
CA TYR A 722 -29.90 -9.85 13.52
C TYR A 722 -28.41 -9.75 13.12
N HIS A 723 -27.47 -9.98 14.06
CA HIS A 723 -26.01 -10.08 13.83
C HIS A 723 -25.33 -11.05 14.81
N ALA A 724 -24.79 -12.17 14.32
CA ALA A 724 -24.03 -13.17 15.10
C ALA A 724 -22.52 -12.89 15.13
N ALA A 725 -22.01 -12.20 14.12
CA ALA A 725 -20.63 -11.75 14.02
C ALA A 725 -20.53 -10.42 13.26
N GLY A 726 -19.43 -9.69 13.46
CA GLY A 726 -19.18 -8.36 12.90
C GLY A 726 -18.80 -8.35 11.41
N ASN A 727 -17.83 -7.52 11.06
CA ASN A 727 -17.41 -7.20 9.69
C ASN A 727 -16.09 -7.89 9.29
N ALA A 728 -15.83 -7.94 7.98
CA ALA A 728 -14.58 -8.42 7.37
C ALA A 728 -14.14 -9.81 7.86
N LEU A 729 -15.12 -10.69 8.08
CA LEU A 729 -14.88 -12.09 8.39
C LEU A 729 -14.15 -12.78 7.25
N LEU A 730 -13.24 -13.70 7.59
CA LEU A 730 -12.39 -14.44 6.65
C LEU A 730 -11.51 -13.55 5.78
N TYR A 731 -11.19 -12.34 6.25
CA TYR A 731 -10.34 -11.44 5.47
C TYR A 731 -9.00 -12.11 5.14
N GLY A 732 -8.79 -12.36 3.84
CA GLY A 732 -7.57 -12.98 3.33
C GLY A 732 -7.40 -14.46 3.67
N ALA A 733 -8.43 -15.17 4.14
CA ALA A 733 -8.30 -16.57 4.56
C ALA A 733 -7.80 -17.48 3.41
N THR A 734 -6.92 -18.43 3.73
CA THR A 734 -6.31 -19.40 2.80
C THR A 734 -6.51 -20.84 3.30
N GLY A 735 -7.69 -21.11 3.89
CA GLY A 735 -8.13 -22.44 4.31
C GLY A 735 -9.14 -22.38 5.47
N GLY A 736 -9.59 -23.55 5.91
CA GLY A 736 -10.44 -23.74 7.10
C GLY A 736 -11.94 -23.57 6.87
N GLN A 737 -12.72 -23.87 7.91
CA GLN A 737 -14.19 -23.95 7.88
C GLN A 737 -14.83 -23.00 8.90
N LEU A 738 -15.84 -22.25 8.48
CA LEU A 738 -16.58 -21.31 9.32
C LEU A 738 -18.10 -21.58 9.26
N TYR A 739 -18.71 -21.91 10.40
CA TYR A 739 -20.15 -22.16 10.51
C TYR A 739 -20.78 -21.20 11.52
N ILE A 740 -21.66 -20.31 11.05
CA ILE A 740 -22.32 -19.32 11.91
C ILE A 740 -23.84 -19.43 11.73
N SER A 741 -24.56 -19.83 12.78
CA SER A 741 -26.03 -19.83 12.75
C SER A 741 -26.56 -18.42 13.02
N GLY A 742 -26.44 -17.55 12.01
CA GLY A 742 -26.94 -16.19 12.06
C GLY A 742 -26.39 -15.31 10.95
N ARG A 743 -26.90 -14.07 10.90
CA ARG A 743 -26.49 -13.06 9.92
C ARG A 743 -25.17 -12.40 10.34
N VAL A 744 -24.33 -12.02 9.38
CA VAL A 744 -23.03 -11.37 9.61
C VAL A 744 -22.97 -9.96 9.02
N GLY A 745 -21.97 -9.19 9.43
CA GLY A 745 -21.75 -7.80 8.99
C GLY A 745 -21.26 -7.67 7.55
N GLN A 746 -20.63 -6.52 7.27
CA GLN A 746 -20.15 -6.14 5.94
C GLN A 746 -18.88 -6.91 5.57
N ARG A 747 -18.59 -7.00 4.26
CA ARG A 747 -17.33 -7.56 3.75
C ARG A 747 -17.05 -9.00 4.18
N PHE A 748 -18.10 -9.78 4.38
CA PHE A 748 -17.99 -11.21 4.63
C PHE A 748 -17.26 -11.90 3.45
N GLY A 749 -16.16 -12.59 3.75
CA GLY A 749 -15.36 -13.27 2.73
C GLY A 749 -14.54 -12.32 1.85
N VAL A 750 -14.28 -11.08 2.31
CA VAL A 750 -13.43 -10.14 1.57
C VAL A 750 -12.04 -10.74 1.36
N ARG A 751 -11.55 -10.73 0.12
CA ARG A 751 -10.26 -11.36 -0.24
C ARG A 751 -10.14 -12.84 0.18
N ASN A 752 -11.25 -13.56 0.37
CA ASN A 752 -11.19 -15.00 0.67
C ASN A 752 -10.50 -15.74 -0.48
N SER A 753 -9.53 -16.58 -0.13
CA SER A 753 -8.65 -17.27 -1.06
C SER A 753 -8.61 -18.79 -0.82
N GLY A 754 -9.49 -19.31 0.03
CA GLY A 754 -9.55 -20.75 0.31
C GLY A 754 -10.44 -21.17 1.47
N GLY A 755 -10.94 -20.23 2.28
CA GLY A 755 -11.86 -20.53 3.38
C GLY A 755 -13.23 -21.01 2.88
N ILE A 756 -13.83 -21.92 3.64
CA ILE A 756 -15.18 -22.43 3.43
C ILE A 756 -16.08 -21.87 4.52
N ALA A 757 -17.27 -21.35 4.16
CA ALA A 757 -18.17 -20.81 5.16
C ALA A 757 -19.66 -21.00 4.86
N VAL A 758 -20.45 -21.20 5.92
CA VAL A 758 -21.91 -21.20 5.88
C VAL A 758 -22.45 -20.20 6.89
N VAL A 759 -23.21 -19.22 6.41
CA VAL A 759 -23.85 -18.16 7.21
C VAL A 759 -25.31 -17.99 6.82
N GLU A 760 -26.13 -17.41 7.72
CA GLU A 760 -27.57 -17.24 7.50
C GLU A 760 -27.97 -15.87 6.93
N GLY A 761 -27.00 -15.16 6.34
CA GLY A 761 -27.18 -13.86 5.67
C GLY A 761 -25.98 -12.95 5.90
N CYS A 762 -25.82 -11.92 5.08
CA CYS A 762 -24.71 -10.97 5.20
C CYS A 762 -25.09 -9.55 4.79
N SER A 763 -24.32 -8.56 5.26
CA SER A 763 -24.48 -7.16 4.86
C SER A 763 -23.72 -6.84 3.55
N ALA A 764 -23.47 -5.57 3.28
CA ALA A 764 -22.90 -5.12 2.01
C ALA A 764 -21.49 -5.68 1.74
N HIS A 765 -21.11 -5.74 0.46
CA HIS A 765 -19.76 -6.11 0.00
C HIS A 765 -19.32 -7.55 0.32
N ALA A 766 -20.25 -8.49 0.52
CA ALA A 766 -19.85 -9.88 0.68
C ALA A 766 -19.21 -10.44 -0.61
N ALA A 767 -18.22 -11.32 -0.44
CA ALA A 767 -17.36 -11.88 -1.49
C ALA A 767 -16.55 -10.84 -2.29
N GLU A 768 -16.38 -9.62 -1.75
CA GLU A 768 -15.58 -8.58 -2.39
C GLU A 768 -14.12 -9.03 -2.56
N TYR A 769 -13.57 -8.95 -3.77
CA TYR A 769 -12.23 -9.43 -4.13
C TYR A 769 -11.94 -10.92 -3.83
N MET A 770 -12.95 -11.78 -3.71
CA MET A 770 -12.74 -13.22 -3.48
C MET A 770 -12.00 -13.87 -4.66
N THR A 771 -10.97 -14.67 -4.38
CA THR A 771 -10.14 -15.39 -5.37
C THR A 771 -10.20 -16.91 -5.23
N GLY A 772 -10.76 -17.44 -4.14
CA GLY A 772 -10.86 -18.87 -3.90
C GLY A 772 -11.73 -19.20 -2.67
N GLY A 773 -11.99 -20.48 -2.46
CA GLY A 773 -12.85 -20.98 -1.38
C GLY A 773 -14.33 -21.06 -1.76
N THR A 774 -15.17 -21.42 -0.77
CA THR A 774 -16.61 -21.66 -0.96
C THR A 774 -17.43 -20.93 0.10
N LEU A 775 -18.35 -20.07 -0.31
CA LEU A 775 -19.26 -19.36 0.61
C LEU A 775 -20.71 -19.79 0.36
N ILE A 776 -21.44 -20.10 1.42
CA ILE A 776 -22.86 -20.44 1.38
C ILE A 776 -23.63 -19.45 2.25
N ILE A 777 -24.58 -18.76 1.64
CA ILE A 777 -25.36 -17.71 2.28
C ILE A 777 -26.83 -18.12 2.24
N LEU A 778 -27.34 -18.55 3.39
CA LEU A 778 -28.70 -19.09 3.55
C LEU A 778 -29.77 -18.00 3.76
N GLY A 779 -29.44 -16.73 3.52
CA GLY A 779 -30.32 -15.59 3.74
C GLY A 779 -30.02 -14.41 2.80
N SER A 780 -30.49 -13.22 3.16
CA SER A 780 -30.35 -12.02 2.34
C SER A 780 -28.90 -11.50 2.25
N ILE A 781 -28.57 -10.90 1.12
CA ILE A 781 -27.28 -10.26 0.84
C ILE A 781 -27.43 -8.72 0.80
N GLY A 782 -26.37 -8.00 1.14
CA GLY A 782 -26.33 -6.53 1.01
C GLY A 782 -25.86 -6.04 -0.35
N PHE A 783 -25.81 -4.72 -0.51
CA PHE A 783 -25.39 -4.03 -1.74
C PHE A 783 -23.95 -4.36 -2.15
N ASN A 784 -23.68 -4.28 -3.47
CA ASN A 784 -22.37 -4.50 -4.10
C ASN A 784 -21.78 -5.90 -3.84
N PHE A 785 -22.64 -6.92 -3.79
CA PHE A 785 -22.24 -8.32 -3.64
C PHE A 785 -21.36 -8.78 -4.80
N GLY A 786 -20.29 -9.54 -4.47
CA GLY A 786 -19.39 -10.14 -5.45
C GLY A 786 -18.49 -9.15 -6.20
N ALA A 787 -18.38 -7.89 -5.74
CA ALA A 787 -17.57 -6.88 -6.41
C ALA A 787 -16.10 -7.31 -6.52
N GLY A 788 -15.55 -7.33 -7.74
CA GLY A 788 -14.19 -7.77 -7.99
C GLY A 788 -13.89 -9.24 -7.63
N MET A 789 -14.91 -10.10 -7.47
CA MET A 789 -14.71 -11.53 -7.29
C MET A 789 -14.14 -12.15 -8.58
N THR A 790 -12.96 -12.75 -8.50
CA THR A 790 -12.26 -13.35 -9.66
C THR A 790 -12.06 -14.85 -9.53
N GLY A 791 -12.44 -15.47 -8.41
CA GLY A 791 -12.34 -16.91 -8.22
C GLY A 791 -13.11 -17.43 -7.00
N GLY A 792 -13.21 -18.75 -6.89
CA GLY A 792 -14.01 -19.43 -5.87
C GLY A 792 -15.48 -19.64 -6.27
N LYS A 793 -16.30 -20.12 -5.32
CA LYS A 793 -17.72 -20.38 -5.52
C LYS A 793 -18.56 -19.77 -4.40
N VAL A 794 -19.68 -19.13 -4.77
CA VAL A 794 -20.65 -18.63 -3.80
C VAL A 794 -22.07 -19.09 -4.15
N THR A 795 -22.74 -19.75 -3.20
CA THR A 795 -24.12 -20.22 -3.33
C THR A 795 -25.03 -19.41 -2.41
N VAL A 796 -26.00 -18.71 -2.98
CA VAL A 796 -26.83 -17.72 -2.26
C VAL A 796 -28.30 -18.08 -2.37
N LEU A 797 -29.02 -18.05 -1.25
CA LEU A 797 -30.48 -18.19 -1.22
C LEU A 797 -31.16 -16.97 -1.87
N LYS A 798 -31.67 -17.15 -3.08
CA LYS A 798 -32.29 -16.14 -3.95
C LYS A 798 -33.78 -15.93 -3.62
N THR A 799 -34.09 -15.55 -2.38
CA THR A 799 -35.47 -15.30 -1.93
C THR A 799 -35.82 -13.82 -1.73
N GLN A 800 -34.82 -12.94 -1.69
CA GLN A 800 -35.03 -11.50 -1.53
C GLN A 800 -35.64 -10.85 -2.79
N LYS A 801 -36.53 -9.88 -2.61
CA LYS A 801 -37.08 -9.06 -3.70
C LYS A 801 -35.96 -8.25 -4.36
N ASN A 802 -36.04 -8.09 -5.69
CA ASN A 802 -35.07 -7.33 -6.49
C ASN A 802 -33.61 -7.81 -6.32
N PHE A 803 -33.41 -9.13 -6.19
CA PHE A 803 -32.09 -9.75 -5.94
C PHE A 803 -30.96 -9.19 -6.82
N THR A 804 -31.22 -8.96 -8.11
CA THR A 804 -30.24 -8.47 -9.08
C THR A 804 -29.72 -7.06 -8.80
N GLN A 805 -30.47 -6.21 -8.09
CA GLN A 805 -30.04 -4.84 -7.75
C GLN A 805 -28.93 -4.80 -6.68
N TYR A 806 -28.73 -5.89 -5.94
CA TYR A 806 -27.70 -6.00 -4.92
C TYR A 806 -26.37 -6.52 -5.48
N ILE A 807 -26.38 -7.08 -6.68
CA ILE A 807 -25.22 -7.67 -7.33
C ILE A 807 -24.38 -6.58 -7.99
N SER A 808 -23.07 -6.61 -7.76
CA SER A 808 -22.15 -5.70 -8.44
C SER A 808 -22.09 -5.97 -9.94
N LYS A 809 -21.90 -4.93 -10.75
CA LYS A 809 -21.67 -5.10 -12.20
C LYS A 809 -20.37 -5.87 -12.52
N SER A 810 -19.42 -5.87 -11.59
CA SER A 810 -18.17 -6.62 -11.73
C SER A 810 -18.22 -8.03 -11.16
N ALA A 811 -19.36 -8.45 -10.59
CA ALA A 811 -19.50 -9.81 -10.09
C ALA A 811 -19.60 -10.80 -11.26
N PRO A 812 -19.16 -12.06 -11.10
CA PRO A 812 -19.46 -13.11 -12.05
C PRO A 812 -20.97 -13.21 -12.30
N GLU A 813 -21.36 -13.55 -13.54
CA GLU A 813 -22.75 -13.90 -13.81
C GLU A 813 -23.16 -15.11 -12.98
N TYR A 814 -24.35 -15.07 -12.38
CA TYR A 814 -24.85 -16.22 -11.63
C TYR A 814 -25.64 -17.16 -12.54
N ARG A 815 -25.60 -18.44 -12.19
CA ARG A 815 -26.34 -19.51 -12.87
C ARG A 815 -27.21 -20.29 -11.88
N ASP A 816 -28.10 -21.09 -12.43
CA ASP A 816 -28.84 -22.09 -11.67
C ASP A 816 -27.89 -23.21 -11.19
N MET A 817 -28.29 -23.91 -10.14
CA MET A 817 -27.53 -25.04 -9.61
C MET A 817 -27.47 -26.22 -10.58
N ASN A 818 -26.32 -26.88 -10.65
CA ASN A 818 -26.18 -28.19 -11.28
C ASN A 818 -26.19 -29.32 -10.22
N ASP A 819 -26.03 -30.57 -10.66
CA ASP A 819 -26.04 -31.74 -9.76
C ASP A 819 -24.89 -31.72 -8.75
N ILE A 820 -23.70 -31.25 -9.16
CA ILE A 820 -22.52 -31.12 -8.29
C ILE A 820 -22.80 -30.08 -7.19
N ASP A 821 -23.34 -28.93 -7.57
CA ASP A 821 -23.70 -27.89 -6.60
C ASP A 821 -24.77 -28.37 -5.60
N THR A 822 -25.69 -29.21 -6.06
CA THR A 822 -26.74 -29.81 -5.21
C THR A 822 -26.13 -30.75 -4.18
N LEU A 823 -25.22 -31.64 -4.60
CA LEU A 823 -24.50 -32.54 -3.70
C LEU A 823 -23.66 -31.77 -2.68
N GLU A 824 -22.92 -30.76 -3.14
CA GLU A 824 -22.11 -29.92 -2.25
C GLU A 824 -22.98 -29.14 -1.25
N LEU A 825 -24.06 -28.50 -1.70
CA LEU A 825 -24.96 -27.75 -0.82
C LEU A 825 -25.56 -28.69 0.25
N ARG A 826 -25.96 -29.91 -0.13
CA ARG A 826 -26.45 -30.91 0.83
C ARG A 826 -25.40 -31.25 1.88
N ALA A 827 -24.15 -31.50 1.46
CA ALA A 827 -23.06 -31.80 2.39
C ALA A 827 -22.81 -30.64 3.36
N PHE A 828 -22.72 -29.41 2.85
CA PHE A 828 -22.48 -28.23 3.68
C PHE A 828 -23.65 -27.89 4.61
N LEU A 829 -24.90 -28.08 4.18
CA LEU A 829 -26.07 -27.91 5.05
C LEU A 829 -26.08 -28.94 6.17
N ASN A 830 -25.84 -30.21 5.87
CA ASN A 830 -25.73 -31.25 6.90
C ASN A 830 -24.62 -30.93 7.90
N LYS A 831 -23.45 -30.52 7.43
CA LYS A 831 -22.34 -30.12 8.30
C LYS A 831 -22.68 -28.90 9.14
N HIS A 832 -23.34 -27.90 8.55
CA HIS A 832 -23.78 -26.72 9.26
C HIS A 832 -24.81 -27.06 10.36
N ILE A 833 -25.75 -27.97 10.10
CA ILE A 833 -26.71 -28.48 11.09
C ILE A 833 -25.99 -29.24 12.20
N GLU A 834 -25.05 -30.13 11.87
CA GLU A 834 -24.23 -30.87 12.85
C GLU A 834 -23.47 -29.91 13.78
N GLN A 835 -22.89 -28.84 13.21
CA GLN A 835 -22.06 -27.91 13.96
C GLN A 835 -22.89 -26.91 14.79
N THR A 836 -24.02 -26.45 14.27
CA THR A 836 -24.75 -25.29 14.81
C THR A 836 -26.15 -25.57 15.33
N ASP A 837 -26.74 -26.71 14.98
CA ASP A 837 -28.16 -27.03 15.21
C ASP A 837 -29.14 -26.02 14.55
N SER A 838 -28.73 -25.40 13.43
CA SER A 838 -29.52 -24.38 12.70
C SER A 838 -30.88 -24.90 12.23
N GLU A 839 -31.96 -24.28 12.72
CA GLU A 839 -33.34 -24.56 12.26
C GLU A 839 -33.57 -24.09 10.82
N LEU A 840 -32.98 -22.96 10.42
CA LEU A 840 -33.09 -22.46 9.06
C LEU A 840 -32.51 -23.45 8.05
N ALA A 841 -31.34 -24.01 8.35
CA ALA A 841 -30.70 -25.01 7.50
C ALA A 841 -31.53 -26.30 7.42
N LYS A 842 -32.12 -26.76 8.53
CA LYS A 842 -33.05 -27.91 8.55
C LYS A 842 -34.26 -27.66 7.66
N ASP A 843 -34.81 -26.45 7.67
CA ASP A 843 -35.97 -26.09 6.85
C ASP A 843 -35.65 -25.94 5.36
N ILE A 844 -34.46 -25.44 5.03
CA ILE A 844 -33.96 -25.41 3.65
C ILE A 844 -33.73 -26.84 3.14
N LEU A 845 -33.19 -27.73 3.97
CA LEU A 845 -32.94 -29.13 3.62
C LEU A 845 -34.22 -29.89 3.25
N LYS A 846 -35.34 -29.59 3.90
CA LYS A 846 -36.66 -30.17 3.56
C LYS A 846 -37.17 -29.76 2.17
N LYS A 847 -36.64 -28.68 1.58
CA LYS A 847 -37.06 -28.10 0.29
C LYS A 847 -36.10 -28.43 -0.84
N GLU A 848 -35.34 -29.52 -0.71
CA GLU A 848 -34.31 -29.90 -1.68
C GLU A 848 -34.79 -29.94 -3.14
N LYS A 849 -36.03 -30.39 -3.37
CA LYS A 849 -36.61 -30.45 -4.73
C LYS A 849 -36.73 -29.10 -5.43
N ASP A 850 -36.73 -28.01 -4.67
CA ASP A 850 -36.89 -26.63 -5.16
C ASP A 850 -35.56 -25.87 -5.25
N TRP A 851 -34.43 -26.47 -4.84
CA TRP A 851 -33.14 -25.78 -4.73
C TRP A 851 -32.66 -25.14 -6.02
N SER A 852 -32.86 -25.81 -7.16
CA SER A 852 -32.49 -25.28 -8.49
C SER A 852 -33.11 -23.92 -8.80
N LYS A 853 -34.28 -23.61 -8.21
CA LYS A 853 -34.97 -22.32 -8.36
C LYS A 853 -34.73 -21.38 -7.17
N MET A 854 -34.36 -21.92 -6.02
CA MET A 854 -34.17 -21.16 -4.77
C MET A 854 -32.78 -20.55 -4.64
N PHE A 855 -31.76 -21.09 -5.31
CA PHE A 855 -30.38 -20.66 -5.15
C PHE A 855 -29.79 -20.07 -6.44
N ALA A 856 -28.91 -19.09 -6.27
CA ALA A 856 -28.03 -18.58 -7.31
C ALA A 856 -26.59 -18.99 -7.01
N VAL A 857 -25.88 -19.50 -8.02
CA VAL A 857 -24.47 -19.89 -7.92
C VAL A 857 -23.62 -18.92 -8.71
N PHE A 858 -22.64 -18.31 -8.04
CA PHE A 858 -21.63 -17.44 -8.63
C PHE A 858 -20.29 -18.17 -8.69
N GLY A 859 -19.63 -18.16 -9.84
CA GLY A 859 -18.37 -18.86 -10.04
C GLY A 859 -18.52 -20.39 -10.03
N GLY A 860 -17.44 -21.09 -9.66
CA GLY A 860 -17.37 -22.56 -9.77
C GLY A 860 -17.31 -23.08 -11.21
N ILE A 861 -17.30 -24.41 -11.37
CA ILE A 861 -17.25 -25.06 -12.68
C ILE A 861 -18.62 -24.88 -13.37
N ALA A 862 -18.62 -24.24 -14.54
CA ALA A 862 -19.84 -23.92 -15.30
C ALA A 862 -20.25 -25.03 -16.28
N ASN A 863 -19.28 -25.74 -16.87
CA ASN A 863 -19.48 -26.90 -17.72
C ASN A 863 -18.48 -27.98 -17.30
N VAL A 864 -18.97 -29.19 -17.07
CA VAL A 864 -18.12 -30.34 -16.73
C VAL A 864 -17.53 -30.87 -18.03
N THR A 865 -16.24 -30.65 -18.27
CA THR A 865 -15.50 -31.42 -19.28
C THR A 865 -14.93 -32.69 -18.66
N GLU A 866 -14.63 -33.74 -19.43
CA GLU A 866 -14.02 -34.98 -18.90
C GLU A 866 -12.71 -34.73 -18.12
N GLN A 867 -12.00 -33.64 -18.41
CA GLN A 867 -10.83 -33.20 -17.64
C GLN A 867 -11.18 -32.67 -16.24
N ASP A 868 -12.36 -32.05 -16.06
CA ASP A 868 -12.80 -31.51 -14.78
C ASP A 868 -13.23 -32.62 -13.80
N ILE A 869 -13.74 -33.74 -14.31
CA ILE A 869 -14.13 -34.91 -13.51
C ILE A 869 -12.90 -35.55 -12.84
N ASN A 870 -11.79 -35.65 -13.58
CA ASN A 870 -10.55 -36.21 -13.04
C ASN A 870 -9.92 -35.31 -11.96
N ARG A 871 -10.10 -33.99 -12.05
CA ARG A 871 -9.67 -33.02 -11.02
C ARG A 871 -10.54 -33.06 -9.76
N ALA A 872 -11.84 -33.30 -9.91
CA ALA A 872 -12.77 -33.42 -8.78
C ALA A 872 -12.49 -34.65 -7.91
N GLN A 873 -12.02 -35.76 -8.50
CA GLN A 873 -11.62 -36.96 -7.73
C GLN A 873 -10.42 -36.69 -6.82
N GLU A 874 -9.42 -35.92 -7.27
CA GLU A 874 -8.28 -35.50 -6.41
C GLU A 874 -8.69 -34.49 -5.32
N THR A 875 -9.75 -33.70 -5.55
CA THR A 875 -10.22 -32.67 -4.61
C THR A 875 -11.10 -33.26 -3.48
N ILE A 876 -11.74 -34.41 -3.72
CA ILE A 876 -12.58 -35.09 -2.73
C ILE A 876 -11.75 -35.87 -1.70
N GLU A 877 -10.57 -36.39 -2.06
CA GLU A 877 -9.67 -37.04 -1.08
C GLU A 877 -9.06 -36.06 -0.07
N ALA A 878 -9.13 -34.74 -0.32
CA ALA A 878 -8.69 -33.70 0.62
C ALA A 878 -9.78 -33.26 1.63
N LEU A 879 -10.97 -33.89 1.61
CA LEU A 879 -12.11 -33.56 2.47
C LEU A 879 -12.40 -34.59 3.59
N ASP A 880 -11.48 -35.54 3.83
CA ASP A 880 -11.51 -36.43 5.00
C ASP A 880 -10.49 -36.04 6.07
#